data_AF-A0A663DPW3-F1
#
_entry.id   AF-A0A663DPW3-F1
#
_cell.length_a   1.000
_cell.length_b   1.000
_cell.length_c   1.000
_cell.angle_alpha   90.00
_cell.angle_beta   90.00
_cell.angle_gamma   90.00
#
_symmetry.space_group_name_H-M   'P 1'
#
loop_
_entity.id
_entity.type
_entity.pdbx_description
1 polymer ?
#
loop_
_entity_poly.entity_id
_entity_poly.type
_entity_poly.pdbx_seq_one_letter_code
_entity_poly.pdbx_strand_id
1 'polypeptide(L)'
;MSSGIWQRGEEGEGVDGFLITDIRKEVNRAAKLKCNICKKKGASIGCVAPKCKRSYHFPCGVQKECIFQFMEDFRSYCWEHKPVQKFPDKESRGTSQCTICLDLVEQLPIYTVLKSPCCKNAWFHRECLQYQALSAGIFFFRCTVCNNKDKFQKEMLRMGIHIPEKDASWELEENAYQELLQCYQHCDVKRCLCKKGRDYNEPDSKWEIKRCQCCGSRGTHLACSSMKSWEQNWECMECRSIFAKSGNYSKQKKRSLATSEKTDGTTCWLEEPSPKCPRQSRESQRNFLLQSPKIMCQNNLSPCSHLELPASNRVTMSLSPLMSNRNWSLRKKHLRKQRREVSNILKELKLQVNTKTTRLNINAENIWNSALKGFRQRNFSATNTIEIKFTNCKNRSKADTSPASKHCFFQLLMLHLQNSSLFEGSSAKNLSLDFQAVKENLYFEAGKMIAVSLVHGGPSPGFFSKTLFNCLVYGPENVKPALEDVADVNVAQTIKMIKYADSLSSLQSTIHDCYEFLAAAGCLRPITALCDKNMLVNDILIHHVIKRITSPLESFRQGLKTLGVLEKMQMHPDAFSSILCHKPERLSAETICDLFAIHSSSDVNKVEGADFWMSYLQDVEMALKRMLNFNVPPVKNSTGEPVWKVLIYDRFGQDIISPLLSVKELRDMGITLHLLLHSDRDAIPDVPAVYFVMPTEENIDRMCQDLRNQLYESYYLNFISAISRSKLEDIANAAIGANAVTQVAKVFDQYLNFITLEDDMFVLCNQNKELVSYRAINRPDITDTEMETIMDTIVDSLFCFFVTLGAIPIIRCSRGTAAEMVAVKLDKKLRENLRDARNSLFTGDTLGAGQFSFQRPLLVLVDRNIDLATPLHHTWTYQALVHDVLDFHLNRVNLEESPGMESSPAGARPKKKNKKSYDLTASDKFWQKHKGSPFPEVAESVQQELESYRAQEDEVKRLKSIMGIEGEDEGAISMLSDNTAKLTSAVSSLPELLEKKRLIDLHTNVATAVLEHIKSRKLDVYFEYEEKIMSKSTLDKSLLDMISDPDAGTPEDKMRLFLIYYISSAQAPSEIDLEQYKKALTDAGCNLAPLSYIKQWKAFTKMASAPTSYGNTTPKPLGLFSRVMNTGSQFVMEGVKNLVLKQQNLPVTRILDNLMEMKSNPETDDYRYFDPKMLRGSDSSVPRNKNPFQEAIVFVVGGGNYIEYQNLIDYIKGKQGKHVLYGCSELFNATQFIKQLSQLGQK
;
A
#
# COMPACT_ATOMS: atom_id res chain seq x y z
N MET A 1 -18.03 -0.02 -26.69
CA MET A 1 -19.45 0.23 -27.02
C MET A 1 -19.65 0.43 -28.52
N SER A 2 -20.55 -0.37 -29.09
CA SER A 2 -21.26 -0.10 -30.34
C SER A 2 -22.73 -0.54 -30.17
N SER A 3 -23.60 -0.11 -31.09
CA SER A 3 -25.03 -0.47 -31.16
C SER A 3 -25.37 -1.53 -32.22
N GLY A 4 -24.36 -2.11 -32.87
CA GLY A 4 -24.54 -3.04 -33.99
C GLY A 4 -23.77 -4.35 -33.87
N ILE A 5 -23.19 -4.62 -32.70
CA ILE A 5 -22.52 -5.88 -32.38
C ILE A 5 -23.29 -6.60 -31.28
N TRP A 6 -23.29 -7.92 -31.34
CA TRP A 6 -23.95 -8.82 -30.40
C TRP A 6 -22.93 -9.86 -29.94
N GLN A 7 -22.95 -10.23 -28.68
CA GLN A 7 -22.19 -11.36 -28.14
C GLN A 7 -22.90 -12.63 -28.61
N ARG A 8 -22.21 -13.50 -29.36
CA ARG A 8 -22.83 -14.64 -30.08
C ARG A 8 -21.98 -15.91 -30.12
N GLY A 9 -20.72 -15.84 -29.73
CA GLY A 9 -19.93 -17.01 -29.36
C GLY A 9 -19.97 -17.20 -27.85
N GLU A 10 -19.49 -18.35 -27.39
CA GLU A 10 -19.27 -18.63 -25.97
C GLU A 10 -18.08 -17.81 -25.44
N GLU A 11 -17.85 -17.74 -24.12
CA GLU A 11 -16.83 -16.86 -23.53
C GLU A 11 -15.41 -17.09 -24.09
N GLY A 12 -15.09 -18.33 -24.48
CA GLY A 12 -13.83 -18.69 -25.12
C GLY A 12 -13.70 -18.36 -26.61
N GLU A 13 -14.77 -17.87 -27.27
CA GLU A 13 -14.77 -17.61 -28.72
C GLU A 13 -14.63 -16.11 -29.08
N GLY A 14 -13.58 -15.80 -29.84
CA GLY A 14 -13.34 -14.45 -30.37
C GLY A 14 -12.70 -13.53 -29.33
N VAL A 15 -13.40 -12.46 -28.95
CA VAL A 15 -13.02 -11.59 -27.83
C VAL A 15 -14.22 -11.53 -26.90
N ASP A 16 -14.16 -12.20 -25.74
CA ASP A 16 -15.24 -12.25 -24.75
C ASP A 16 -16.61 -12.64 -25.36
N GLY A 17 -16.66 -13.67 -26.22
CA GLY A 17 -17.89 -14.07 -26.95
C GLY A 17 -18.31 -13.15 -28.11
N PHE A 18 -17.59 -12.05 -28.37
CA PHE A 18 -17.74 -11.25 -29.57
C PHE A 18 -16.89 -11.84 -30.71
N LEU A 19 -17.55 -12.61 -31.58
CA LEU A 19 -16.92 -13.26 -32.72
C LEU A 19 -16.20 -12.24 -33.63
N ILE A 20 -14.96 -12.55 -34.03
CA ILE A 20 -14.10 -11.68 -34.86
C ILE A 20 -14.80 -11.32 -36.19
N THR A 21 -15.62 -12.21 -36.74
CA THR A 21 -16.41 -11.94 -37.95
C THR A 21 -17.45 -10.84 -37.75
N ASP A 22 -18.06 -10.74 -36.56
CA ASP A 22 -19.06 -9.73 -36.22
C ASP A 22 -18.40 -8.41 -35.80
N ILE A 23 -17.25 -8.45 -35.11
CA ILE A 23 -16.40 -7.26 -34.90
C ILE A 23 -16.03 -6.64 -36.26
N ARG A 24 -15.57 -7.45 -37.22
CA ARG A 24 -15.23 -6.99 -38.58
C ARG A 24 -16.45 -6.45 -39.35
N LYS A 25 -17.64 -7.07 -39.24
CA LYS A 25 -18.89 -6.52 -39.82
C LYS A 25 -19.25 -5.18 -39.19
N GLU A 26 -19.15 -5.05 -37.88
CA GLU A 26 -19.48 -3.82 -37.14
C GLU A 26 -18.53 -2.67 -37.50
N VAL A 27 -17.22 -2.90 -37.53
CA VAL A 27 -16.24 -1.89 -37.98
C VAL A 27 -16.57 -1.40 -39.40
N ASN A 28 -16.92 -2.33 -40.31
CA ASN A 28 -17.35 -2.01 -41.67
C ASN A 28 -18.70 -1.27 -41.75
N ARG A 29 -19.60 -1.46 -40.78
CA ARG A 29 -20.85 -0.67 -40.64
C ARG A 29 -20.54 0.73 -40.12
N ALA A 30 -19.82 0.84 -39.01
CA ALA A 30 -19.46 2.11 -38.37
C ALA A 30 -18.66 3.03 -39.32
N ALA A 31 -17.75 2.49 -40.12
CA ALA A 31 -16.98 3.24 -41.12
C ALA A 31 -17.87 3.91 -42.20
N LYS A 32 -19.03 3.34 -42.50
CA LYS A 32 -20.02 3.89 -43.45
C LYS A 32 -20.93 4.96 -42.80
N LEU A 33 -21.15 4.88 -41.49
CA LEU A 33 -22.00 5.79 -40.73
C LEU A 33 -21.32 7.14 -40.44
N LYS A 34 -22.05 8.25 -40.68
CA LYS A 34 -21.63 9.62 -40.34
C LYS A 34 -22.30 10.07 -39.06
N CYS A 35 -21.53 10.62 -38.12
CA CYS A 35 -22.05 11.15 -36.87
C CYS A 35 -23.00 12.34 -37.13
N ASN A 36 -24.24 12.27 -36.65
CA ASN A 36 -25.23 13.33 -36.82
C ASN A 36 -24.82 14.65 -36.14
N ILE A 37 -23.86 14.63 -35.23
CA ILE A 37 -23.31 15.78 -34.51
C ILE A 37 -22.12 16.38 -35.31
N CYS A 38 -20.96 15.73 -35.32
CA CYS A 38 -19.72 16.26 -35.91
C CYS A 38 -19.54 15.96 -37.42
N LYS A 39 -20.49 15.27 -38.05
CA LYS A 39 -20.55 14.87 -39.49
C LYS A 39 -19.41 13.98 -40.02
N LYS A 40 -18.35 13.73 -39.25
CA LYS A 40 -17.27 12.77 -39.55
C LYS A 40 -17.80 11.32 -39.59
N LYS A 41 -17.14 10.44 -40.37
CA LYS A 41 -17.42 8.98 -40.44
C LYS A 41 -17.01 8.25 -39.14
N GLY A 42 -17.38 6.98 -38.99
CA GLY A 42 -16.98 6.13 -37.85
C GLY A 42 -17.99 6.12 -36.69
N ALA A 43 -19.25 6.42 -36.95
CA ALA A 43 -20.28 6.59 -35.92
C ALA A 43 -20.95 5.26 -35.55
N SER A 44 -20.33 4.50 -34.64
CA SER A 44 -20.77 3.15 -34.22
C SER A 44 -22.07 3.12 -33.39
N ILE A 45 -22.34 4.13 -32.58
CA ILE A 45 -23.49 4.15 -31.66
C ILE A 45 -24.70 4.82 -32.32
N GLY A 46 -25.78 4.06 -32.48
CA GLY A 46 -27.09 4.51 -32.93
C GLY A 46 -28.05 4.78 -31.76
N CYS A 47 -29.12 5.51 -32.04
CA CYS A 47 -30.23 5.67 -31.11
C CYS A 47 -31.19 4.49 -31.21
N VAL A 48 -31.50 3.82 -30.09
CA VAL A 48 -32.40 2.67 -29.99
C VAL A 48 -33.88 2.99 -30.28
N ALA A 49 -34.27 4.27 -30.21
CA ALA A 49 -35.65 4.69 -30.38
C ALA A 49 -36.21 4.33 -31.77
N PRO A 50 -37.39 3.69 -31.87
CA PRO A 50 -37.97 3.29 -33.15
C PRO A 50 -38.01 4.43 -34.18
N LYS A 51 -37.65 4.09 -35.43
CA LYS A 51 -37.54 5.02 -36.58
C LYS A 51 -36.40 6.07 -36.46
N CYS A 52 -35.65 6.16 -35.37
CA CYS A 52 -34.56 7.14 -35.22
C CYS A 52 -33.26 6.72 -35.92
N LYS A 53 -33.01 7.24 -37.13
CA LYS A 53 -31.78 6.96 -37.92
C LYS A 53 -30.55 7.78 -37.47
N ARG A 54 -30.44 8.16 -36.19
CA ARG A 54 -29.30 8.95 -35.67
C ARG A 54 -28.17 8.04 -35.20
N SER A 55 -26.95 8.31 -35.66
CA SER A 55 -25.71 7.70 -35.21
C SER A 55 -24.70 8.75 -34.73
N TYR A 56 -23.84 8.40 -33.78
CA TYR A 56 -22.83 9.29 -33.22
C TYR A 56 -21.62 8.55 -32.67
N HIS A 57 -20.47 9.22 -32.60
CA HIS A 57 -19.35 8.78 -31.78
C HIS A 57 -19.70 8.95 -30.31
N PHE A 58 -19.22 8.04 -29.44
CA PHE A 58 -19.41 8.13 -27.99
C PHE A 58 -19.11 9.52 -27.40
N PRO A 59 -17.92 10.14 -27.58
CA PRO A 59 -17.61 11.45 -27.01
C PRO A 59 -18.51 12.57 -27.55
N CYS A 60 -18.92 12.53 -28.83
CA CYS A 60 -19.88 13.47 -29.37
C CYS A 60 -21.27 13.29 -28.73
N GLY A 61 -21.70 12.05 -28.51
CA GLY A 61 -22.96 11.75 -27.83
C GLY A 61 -22.97 12.28 -26.39
N VAL A 62 -21.90 12.04 -25.62
CA VAL A 62 -21.73 12.60 -24.26
C VAL A 62 -21.76 14.13 -24.28
N GLN A 63 -21.03 14.78 -25.19
CA GLN A 63 -21.03 16.24 -25.36
C GLN A 63 -22.43 16.80 -25.72
N LYS A 64 -23.30 15.98 -26.31
CA LYS A 64 -24.67 16.34 -26.69
C LYS A 64 -25.72 15.77 -25.73
N GLU A 65 -25.33 15.36 -24.52
CA GLU A 65 -26.22 14.81 -23.49
C GLU A 65 -27.04 13.58 -23.92
N CYS A 66 -26.47 12.72 -24.78
CA CYS A 66 -27.03 11.41 -25.06
C CYS A 66 -26.92 10.52 -23.81
N ILE A 67 -27.92 9.68 -23.57
CA ILE A 67 -27.90 8.71 -22.46
C ILE A 67 -27.49 7.35 -23.00
N PHE A 68 -26.53 6.73 -22.32
CA PHE A 68 -26.05 5.37 -22.57
C PHE A 68 -26.39 4.56 -21.32
N GLN A 69 -27.21 3.52 -21.47
CA GLN A 69 -27.53 2.60 -20.38
C GLN A 69 -26.45 1.51 -20.34
N PHE A 70 -25.92 1.24 -19.15
CA PHE A 70 -24.92 0.18 -18.90
C PHE A 70 -25.61 -0.99 -18.20
N MET A 71 -26.66 -1.50 -18.85
CA MET A 71 -27.56 -2.55 -18.41
C MET A 71 -28.28 -3.11 -19.64
N GLU A 72 -28.67 -4.38 -19.62
CA GLU A 72 -29.36 -5.06 -20.74
C GLU A 72 -28.59 -4.85 -22.06
N ASP A 73 -29.27 -4.56 -23.19
CA ASP A 73 -28.69 -4.40 -24.53
C ASP A 73 -27.81 -3.13 -24.72
N PHE A 74 -27.19 -2.60 -23.67
CA PHE A 74 -26.40 -1.35 -23.67
C PHE A 74 -27.09 -0.15 -24.37
N ARG A 75 -28.40 -0.04 -24.11
CA ARG A 75 -29.34 0.81 -24.88
C ARG A 75 -28.92 2.28 -24.88
N SER A 76 -28.77 2.83 -26.09
CA SER A 76 -28.24 4.18 -26.31
C SER A 76 -29.31 5.11 -26.91
N TYR A 77 -29.45 6.32 -26.38
CA TYR A 77 -30.51 7.27 -26.73
C TYR A 77 -29.94 8.64 -27.08
N CYS A 78 -30.34 9.17 -28.25
CA CYS A 78 -29.97 10.53 -28.65
C CYS A 78 -30.65 11.60 -27.78
N TRP A 79 -30.15 12.83 -27.84
CA TRP A 79 -30.59 13.97 -27.04
C TRP A 79 -32.11 14.26 -27.03
N GLU A 80 -32.85 13.91 -28.09
CA GLU A 80 -34.31 14.04 -28.20
C GLU A 80 -35.10 12.81 -27.70
N HIS A 81 -34.47 11.64 -27.59
CA HIS A 81 -35.11 10.38 -27.20
C HIS A 81 -34.61 9.84 -25.86
N LYS A 82 -33.78 10.62 -25.15
CA LYS A 82 -33.20 10.21 -23.87
C LYS A 82 -34.27 10.05 -22.79
N PRO A 83 -34.18 9.04 -21.90
CA PRO A 83 -35.08 8.92 -20.77
C PRO A 83 -34.99 10.15 -19.87
N VAL A 84 -36.13 10.55 -19.32
CA VAL A 84 -36.27 11.66 -18.37
C VAL A 84 -37.04 11.19 -17.13
N GLN A 85 -36.78 11.82 -16.00
CA GLN A 85 -37.53 11.59 -14.77
C GLN A 85 -38.85 12.38 -14.83
N LYS A 86 -39.99 11.72 -14.60
CA LYS A 86 -41.29 12.39 -14.59
C LYS A 86 -41.51 13.09 -13.25
N PHE A 87 -41.92 14.35 -13.29
CA PHE A 87 -42.06 15.22 -12.12
C PHE A 87 -43.32 16.09 -12.27
N PRO A 88 -44.12 16.32 -11.22
CA PRO A 88 -45.34 17.14 -11.30
C PRO A 88 -45.03 18.63 -11.20
N ASP A 89 -45.57 19.45 -12.11
CA ASP A 89 -45.35 20.92 -12.22
C ASP A 89 -45.84 21.79 -11.03
N LYS A 90 -46.05 21.20 -9.85
CA LYS A 90 -46.58 21.88 -8.65
C LYS A 90 -45.64 21.88 -7.43
N GLU A 91 -44.50 21.18 -7.47
CA GLU A 91 -43.45 21.39 -6.46
C GLU A 91 -42.66 22.68 -6.82
N SER A 92 -42.28 23.48 -5.82
CA SER A 92 -41.64 24.79 -6.00
C SER A 92 -40.25 24.68 -6.63
N ARG A 93 -39.91 25.55 -7.58
CA ARG A 93 -38.54 25.68 -8.12
C ARG A 93 -37.61 26.35 -7.11
N GLY A 94 -37.14 25.59 -6.12
CA GLY A 94 -36.10 26.01 -5.18
C GLY A 94 -34.71 25.54 -5.57
N THR A 95 -33.72 25.94 -4.77
CA THR A 95 -32.42 25.26 -4.68
C THR A 95 -32.44 24.26 -3.52
N SER A 96 -31.84 23.08 -3.72
CA SER A 96 -31.57 22.07 -2.69
C SER A 96 -30.06 21.97 -2.47
N GLN A 97 -29.61 21.18 -1.49
CA GLN A 97 -28.23 20.70 -1.44
C GLN A 97 -28.12 19.29 -2.04
N CYS A 98 -27.00 19.02 -2.73
CA CYS A 98 -26.65 17.69 -3.20
C CYS A 98 -26.34 16.79 -2.01
N THR A 99 -27.05 15.69 -1.81
CA THR A 99 -26.83 14.81 -0.63
C THR A 99 -25.62 13.88 -0.78
N ILE A 100 -24.58 14.34 -1.50
CA ILE A 100 -23.25 13.74 -1.65
C ILE A 100 -22.17 14.82 -1.41
N CYS A 101 -22.18 15.94 -2.14
CA CYS A 101 -21.17 17.01 -2.01
C CYS A 101 -21.63 18.25 -1.22
N LEU A 102 -22.89 18.31 -0.79
CA LEU A 102 -23.52 19.40 -0.03
C LEU A 102 -23.63 20.76 -0.77
N ASP A 103 -23.03 20.91 -1.94
CA ASP A 103 -23.22 22.06 -2.85
C ASP A 103 -24.68 22.23 -3.30
N LEU A 104 -25.02 23.44 -3.76
CA LEU A 104 -26.36 23.75 -4.26
C LEU A 104 -26.66 23.05 -5.59
N VAL A 105 -27.86 22.47 -5.68
CA VAL A 105 -28.47 21.89 -6.89
C VAL A 105 -29.82 22.55 -7.16
N GLU A 106 -30.15 22.77 -8.42
CA GLU A 106 -31.49 23.21 -8.82
C GLU A 106 -32.49 22.06 -8.64
N GLN A 107 -33.70 22.34 -8.13
CA GLN A 107 -34.75 21.33 -7.99
C GLN A 107 -35.47 21.05 -9.31
N LEU A 108 -34.70 20.72 -10.35
CA LEU A 108 -35.16 20.47 -11.72
C LEU A 108 -34.45 19.22 -12.29
N PRO A 109 -35.18 18.15 -12.68
CA PRO A 109 -34.57 16.94 -13.22
C PRO A 109 -34.12 17.16 -14.67
N ILE A 110 -32.83 17.41 -14.85
CA ILE A 110 -32.16 17.62 -16.14
C ILE A 110 -31.00 16.63 -16.33
N TYR A 111 -30.29 16.65 -17.46
CA TYR A 111 -29.20 15.68 -17.69
C TYR A 111 -28.13 15.69 -16.58
N THR A 112 -27.80 16.88 -16.07
CA THR A 112 -26.79 17.12 -15.03
C THR A 112 -27.30 16.97 -13.58
N VAL A 113 -28.62 16.90 -13.35
CA VAL A 113 -29.21 16.87 -12.00
C VAL A 113 -30.32 15.82 -11.92
N LEU A 114 -30.18 14.86 -11.00
CA LEU A 114 -31.11 13.75 -10.81
C LEU A 114 -31.77 13.81 -9.43
N LYS A 115 -33.04 13.39 -9.36
CA LYS A 115 -33.83 13.25 -8.12
C LYS A 115 -33.85 11.79 -7.67
N SER A 116 -33.83 11.54 -6.36
CA SER A 116 -34.03 10.21 -5.81
C SER A 116 -35.46 9.69 -6.10
N PRO A 117 -35.63 8.46 -6.60
CA PRO A 117 -36.93 7.81 -6.73
C PRO A 117 -37.54 7.38 -5.39
N CYS A 118 -36.76 7.36 -4.31
CA CYS A 118 -37.20 6.91 -2.97
C CYS A 118 -37.26 8.03 -1.91
N CYS A 119 -36.68 9.21 -2.16
CA CYS A 119 -36.68 10.35 -1.22
C CYS A 119 -37.11 11.66 -1.89
N LYS A 120 -38.23 12.26 -1.44
CA LYS A 120 -38.82 13.46 -2.06
C LYS A 120 -37.90 14.69 -2.14
N ASN A 121 -36.96 14.85 -1.20
CA ASN A 121 -36.10 16.03 -1.11
C ASN A 121 -34.62 15.73 -1.41
N ALA A 122 -34.29 14.52 -1.86
CA ALA A 122 -32.92 14.14 -2.19
C ALA A 122 -32.64 14.38 -3.67
N TRP A 123 -31.69 15.27 -3.94
CA TRP A 123 -31.27 15.72 -5.26
C TRP A 123 -29.74 15.58 -5.37
N PHE A 124 -29.24 15.39 -6.60
CA PHE A 124 -27.84 15.11 -6.83
C PHE A 124 -27.33 15.68 -8.15
N HIS A 125 -26.07 16.13 -8.15
CA HIS A 125 -25.30 16.25 -9.38
C HIS A 125 -25.06 14.86 -10.00
N ARG A 126 -25.19 14.77 -11.33
CA ARG A 126 -24.89 13.55 -12.10
C ARG A 126 -23.45 13.08 -11.89
N GLU A 127 -22.48 14.01 -11.86
CA GLU A 127 -21.07 13.69 -11.60
C GLU A 127 -20.87 13.09 -10.19
N CYS A 128 -21.56 13.61 -9.17
CA CYS A 128 -21.48 13.07 -7.81
C CYS A 128 -22.07 11.66 -7.70
N LEU A 129 -23.21 11.39 -8.34
CA LEU A 129 -23.77 10.03 -8.42
C LEU A 129 -22.84 9.08 -9.17
N GLN A 130 -22.25 9.54 -10.27
CA GLN A 130 -21.32 8.72 -11.07
C GLN A 130 -20.04 8.41 -10.30
N TYR A 131 -19.52 9.36 -9.51
CA TYR A 131 -18.39 9.14 -8.61
C TYR A 131 -18.75 8.17 -7.47
N GLN A 132 -19.89 8.39 -6.79
CA GLN A 132 -20.35 7.52 -5.72
C GLN A 132 -20.58 6.08 -6.22
N ALA A 133 -21.11 5.88 -7.44
CA ALA A 133 -21.25 4.56 -8.04
C ALA A 133 -19.89 3.90 -8.34
N LEU A 134 -18.91 4.64 -8.86
CA LEU A 134 -17.56 4.13 -9.14
C LEU A 134 -16.75 3.82 -7.88
N SER A 135 -17.04 4.46 -6.75
CA SER A 135 -16.43 4.16 -5.45
C SER A 135 -17.15 3.02 -4.71
N ALA A 136 -18.48 3.03 -4.64
CA ALA A 136 -19.26 2.09 -3.81
C ALA A 136 -19.61 0.75 -4.49
N GLY A 137 -19.41 0.63 -5.81
CA GLY A 137 -19.72 -0.57 -6.58
C GLY A 137 -21.21 -0.95 -6.58
N ILE A 138 -21.54 -2.04 -7.26
CA ILE A 138 -22.93 -2.54 -7.32
C ILE A 138 -23.45 -3.03 -5.96
N PHE A 139 -22.57 -3.42 -5.04
CA PHE A 139 -22.97 -3.90 -3.72
C PHE A 139 -23.46 -2.77 -2.81
N PHE A 140 -22.70 -1.67 -2.68
CA PHE A 140 -22.96 -0.62 -1.69
C PHE A 140 -23.51 0.71 -2.24
N PHE A 141 -23.61 0.90 -3.56
CA PHE A 141 -24.24 2.10 -4.13
C PHE A 141 -25.76 2.15 -3.86
N ARG A 142 -26.17 3.02 -2.94
CA ARG A 142 -27.55 3.13 -2.41
C ARG A 142 -27.89 4.58 -2.04
N CYS A 143 -29.17 4.88 -1.88
CA CYS A 143 -29.63 6.25 -1.62
C CYS A 143 -29.09 6.78 -0.28
N THR A 144 -28.30 7.86 -0.29
CA THR A 144 -27.64 8.42 0.91
C THR A 144 -28.60 8.92 2.01
N VAL A 145 -29.90 9.02 1.71
CA VAL A 145 -30.92 9.54 2.64
C VAL A 145 -31.82 8.46 3.25
N CYS A 146 -32.00 7.30 2.60
CA CYS A 146 -32.87 6.21 3.12
C CYS A 146 -32.29 4.80 2.97
N ASN A 147 -31.05 4.66 2.51
CA ASN A 147 -30.34 3.39 2.32
C ASN A 147 -31.00 2.40 1.32
N ASN A 148 -32.12 2.74 0.67
CA ASN A 148 -32.73 1.86 -0.33
C ASN A 148 -31.82 1.68 -1.56
N LYS A 149 -31.62 0.42 -1.94
CA LYS A 149 -30.79 -0.02 -3.08
C LYS A 149 -31.62 -0.12 -4.35
N ASP A 150 -32.57 -1.04 -4.37
CA ASP A 150 -33.28 -1.54 -5.57
C ASP A 150 -33.95 -0.43 -6.41
N LYS A 151 -34.75 0.45 -5.79
CA LYS A 151 -35.41 1.54 -6.53
C LYS A 151 -34.40 2.59 -6.99
N PHE A 152 -33.38 2.83 -6.17
CA PHE A 152 -32.33 3.83 -6.45
C PHE A 152 -31.45 3.39 -7.62
N GLN A 153 -30.83 2.20 -7.53
CA GLN A 153 -29.97 1.64 -8.57
C GLN A 153 -30.71 1.52 -9.92
N LYS A 154 -31.95 1.00 -9.91
CA LYS A 154 -32.75 0.81 -11.14
C LYS A 154 -33.03 2.13 -11.88
N GLU A 155 -33.34 3.21 -11.16
CA GLU A 155 -33.52 4.54 -11.78
C GLU A 155 -32.18 5.16 -12.21
N MET A 156 -31.10 4.98 -11.44
CA MET A 156 -29.78 5.53 -11.80
C MET A 156 -29.20 4.86 -13.06
N LEU A 157 -29.29 3.52 -13.17
CA LEU A 157 -28.91 2.76 -14.38
C LEU A 157 -29.76 3.18 -15.59
N ARG A 158 -31.09 3.26 -15.41
CA ARG A 158 -32.05 3.74 -16.42
C ARG A 158 -31.72 5.17 -16.89
N MET A 159 -31.27 6.05 -15.99
CA MET A 159 -30.86 7.41 -16.34
C MET A 159 -29.43 7.49 -16.90
N GLY A 160 -28.68 6.38 -16.98
CA GLY A 160 -27.34 6.29 -17.54
C GLY A 160 -26.22 6.71 -16.58
N ILE A 161 -26.31 6.31 -15.32
CA ILE A 161 -25.16 6.21 -14.41
C ILE A 161 -24.58 4.81 -14.56
N HIS A 162 -23.27 4.70 -14.80
CA HIS A 162 -22.55 3.43 -14.79
C HIS A 162 -22.29 2.99 -13.34
N ILE A 163 -22.73 1.79 -12.97
CA ILE A 163 -22.41 1.16 -11.68
C ILE A 163 -21.56 -0.07 -11.99
N PRO A 164 -20.27 -0.10 -11.60
CA PRO A 164 -19.40 -1.24 -11.89
C PRO A 164 -19.67 -2.41 -10.94
N GLU A 165 -19.57 -3.62 -11.46
CA GLU A 165 -19.59 -4.86 -10.68
C GLU A 165 -18.19 -5.11 -10.10
N LYS A 166 -18.00 -4.61 -8.88
CA LYS A 166 -16.79 -4.75 -8.05
C LYS A 166 -17.12 -4.38 -6.60
N ASP A 167 -16.20 -4.68 -5.71
CA ASP A 167 -16.22 -4.24 -4.31
C ASP A 167 -16.04 -2.72 -4.16
N ALA A 168 -16.35 -2.20 -2.97
CA ALA A 168 -16.19 -0.78 -2.72
C ALA A 168 -14.70 -0.41 -2.55
N SER A 169 -14.32 0.79 -2.98
CA SER A 169 -12.91 1.22 -2.97
C SER A 169 -12.28 1.24 -1.58
N TRP A 170 -13.09 1.42 -0.53
CA TRP A 170 -12.66 1.43 0.88
C TRP A 170 -12.54 0.01 1.49
N GLU A 171 -12.95 -1.04 0.78
CA GLU A 171 -12.76 -2.45 1.20
C GLU A 171 -11.38 -2.99 0.77
N LEU A 172 -10.68 -2.23 -0.08
CA LEU A 172 -9.35 -2.52 -0.63
C LEU A 172 -8.24 -1.69 0.02
N GLU A 173 -8.57 -0.85 1.00
CA GLU A 173 -7.61 0.00 1.73
C GLU A 173 -7.28 -0.62 3.09
N GLU A 174 -6.01 -0.96 3.32
CA GLU A 174 -5.56 -1.49 4.60
C GLU A 174 -5.85 -0.49 5.74
N ASN A 175 -6.35 -0.99 6.86
CA ASN A 175 -6.77 -0.21 8.03
C ASN A 175 -7.99 0.73 7.82
N ALA A 176 -8.76 0.63 6.73
CA ALA A 176 -9.97 1.46 6.51
C ALA A 176 -11.01 1.42 7.65
N TYR A 177 -11.02 0.35 8.46
CA TYR A 177 -11.92 0.18 9.62
C TYR A 177 -11.29 0.61 10.96
N GLN A 178 -10.04 1.08 10.99
CA GLN A 178 -9.31 1.36 12.22
C GLN A 178 -9.85 2.60 12.97
N GLU A 179 -10.42 3.58 12.25
CA GLU A 179 -11.18 4.67 12.88
C GLU A 179 -12.52 4.20 13.47
N LEU A 180 -13.16 3.19 12.88
CA LEU A 180 -14.43 2.62 13.38
C LEU A 180 -14.25 1.81 14.69
N LEU A 181 -13.01 1.43 15.02
CA LEU A 181 -12.65 0.87 16.32
C LEU A 181 -12.56 1.95 17.43
N GLN A 182 -12.42 3.24 17.09
CA GLN A 182 -12.48 4.32 18.07
C GLN A 182 -13.93 4.68 18.43
N CYS A 183 -14.46 4.04 19.47
CA CYS A 183 -15.74 4.45 20.05
C CYS A 183 -15.66 5.86 20.63
N TYR A 184 -16.58 6.75 20.22
CA TYR A 184 -16.66 8.15 20.68
C TYR A 184 -16.92 8.24 22.20
N GLN A 185 -15.99 8.86 22.95
CA GLN A 185 -16.00 8.90 24.42
C GLN A 185 -16.20 10.32 25.02
N HIS A 186 -16.94 11.21 24.36
CA HIS A 186 -17.23 12.55 24.90
C HIS A 186 -18.71 12.72 25.31
N CYS A 187 -18.97 13.51 26.35
CA CYS A 187 -20.32 13.87 26.79
C CYS A 187 -20.72 15.28 26.29
N ASP A 188 -21.52 15.33 25.21
CA ASP A 188 -21.97 16.54 24.51
C ASP A 188 -23.07 17.34 25.23
N VAL A 189 -23.65 16.83 26.31
CA VAL A 189 -24.75 17.51 27.01
C VAL A 189 -24.28 18.87 27.53
N LYS A 190 -25.04 19.94 27.24
CA LYS A 190 -24.69 21.34 27.55
C LYS A 190 -24.10 21.52 28.94
N ARG A 191 -24.70 20.91 29.97
CA ARG A 191 -24.15 20.84 31.34
C ARG A 191 -23.84 19.39 31.71
N CYS A 192 -22.58 19.01 31.64
CA CYS A 192 -22.10 17.73 32.18
C CYS A 192 -22.17 17.74 33.72
N LEU A 193 -22.47 16.58 34.32
CA LEU A 193 -22.53 16.36 35.77
C LEU A 193 -21.33 15.55 36.30
N CYS A 194 -20.50 14.97 35.42
CA CYS A 194 -19.34 14.18 35.83
C CYS A 194 -18.20 15.07 36.33
N LYS A 195 -17.84 14.92 37.61
CA LYS A 195 -16.74 15.68 38.24
C LYS A 195 -15.35 15.31 37.71
N LYS A 196 -15.20 14.18 37.00
CA LYS A 196 -13.93 13.72 36.41
C LYS A 196 -13.68 14.24 34.98
N GLY A 197 -14.64 14.98 34.38
CA GLY A 197 -14.53 15.53 33.03
C GLY A 197 -15.64 15.04 32.08
N ARG A 198 -15.63 15.52 30.84
CA ARG A 198 -16.59 15.08 29.79
C ARG A 198 -16.15 13.79 29.11
N ASP A 199 -14.85 13.55 29.11
CA ASP A 199 -14.14 12.45 28.44
C ASP A 199 -13.92 11.24 29.36
N TYR A 200 -14.39 11.33 30.62
CA TYR A 200 -14.33 10.22 31.56
C TYR A 200 -15.42 9.20 31.22
N ASN A 201 -15.03 8.03 30.72
CA ASN A 201 -15.91 6.89 30.48
C ASN A 201 -15.61 5.76 31.48
N GLU A 202 -16.65 5.17 32.05
CA GLU A 202 -16.56 4.10 33.06
C GLU A 202 -17.66 3.08 32.75
N PRO A 203 -17.35 1.84 32.32
CA PRO A 203 -18.34 0.81 32.03
C PRO A 203 -19.20 0.44 33.23
N ASP A 204 -20.43 -0.03 32.98
CA ASP A 204 -21.40 -0.48 33.99
C ASP A 204 -21.72 0.59 35.06
N SER A 205 -21.50 1.87 34.72
CA SER A 205 -21.60 3.00 35.62
C SER A 205 -22.52 4.09 35.07
N LYS A 206 -23.01 4.94 35.97
CA LYS A 206 -23.73 6.18 35.62
C LYS A 206 -22.87 7.18 34.82
N TRP A 207 -21.55 6.95 34.75
CA TRP A 207 -20.58 7.67 33.93
C TRP A 207 -20.17 6.92 32.65
N GLU A 208 -20.90 5.87 32.25
CA GLU A 208 -20.74 5.29 30.92
C GLU A 208 -21.34 6.21 29.84
N ILE A 209 -20.67 6.33 28.70
CA ILE A 209 -21.03 7.26 27.61
C ILE A 209 -21.84 6.54 26.54
N LYS A 210 -23.16 6.77 26.54
CA LYS A 210 -24.06 6.25 25.50
C LYS A 210 -24.01 7.13 24.25
N ARG A 211 -23.73 6.51 23.09
CA ARG A 211 -23.74 7.16 21.77
C ARG A 211 -25.16 7.39 21.25
N CYS A 212 -25.33 8.40 20.40
CA CYS A 212 -26.58 8.67 19.67
C CYS A 212 -26.91 7.52 18.71
N GLN A 213 -28.07 6.88 18.86
CA GLN A 213 -28.48 5.73 18.05
C GLN A 213 -28.55 6.07 16.54
N CYS A 214 -28.92 7.31 16.20
CA CYS A 214 -29.16 7.70 14.81
C CYS A 214 -27.91 8.10 14.03
N CYS A 215 -26.82 8.52 14.69
CA CYS A 215 -25.63 9.04 14.01
C CYS A 215 -24.28 8.56 14.57
N GLY A 216 -24.22 7.97 15.77
CA GLY A 216 -22.99 7.53 16.44
C GLY A 216 -22.04 8.64 16.91
N SER A 217 -22.01 9.78 16.21
CA SER A 217 -21.04 10.88 16.31
C SER A 217 -21.21 11.84 17.49
N ARG A 218 -22.06 11.49 18.47
CA ARG A 218 -22.24 12.22 19.73
C ARG A 218 -22.55 11.29 20.88
N GLY A 219 -22.19 11.69 22.09
CA GLY A 219 -22.34 10.91 23.31
C GLY A 219 -22.92 11.69 24.50
N THR A 220 -23.42 10.95 25.48
CA THR A 220 -23.80 11.47 26.81
C THR A 220 -23.44 10.46 27.88
N HIS A 221 -22.95 10.91 29.04
CA HIS A 221 -23.03 10.06 30.23
C HIS A 221 -24.49 9.68 30.49
N LEU A 222 -24.74 8.47 30.97
CA LEU A 222 -26.07 8.04 31.41
C LEU A 222 -26.70 9.09 32.36
N ALA A 223 -25.96 9.49 33.41
CA ALA A 223 -26.39 10.50 34.39
C ALA A 223 -26.53 11.94 33.86
N CYS A 224 -25.89 12.29 32.72
CA CYS A 224 -26.03 13.61 32.10
C CYS A 224 -27.29 13.71 31.23
N SER A 225 -27.94 12.59 30.93
CA SER A 225 -29.14 12.51 30.12
C SER A 225 -30.41 12.40 30.99
N SER A 226 -31.59 12.45 30.38
CA SER A 226 -32.86 12.14 31.05
C SER A 226 -33.23 10.65 31.02
N MET A 227 -32.28 9.76 30.72
CA MET A 227 -32.48 8.30 30.71
C MET A 227 -32.47 7.73 32.14
N LYS A 228 -33.16 6.60 32.34
CA LYS A 228 -33.25 5.90 33.62
C LYS A 228 -32.44 4.60 33.69
N SER A 229 -32.10 4.02 32.54
CA SER A 229 -31.42 2.72 32.44
C SER A 229 -30.67 2.63 31.11
N TRP A 230 -29.73 1.68 31.00
CA TRP A 230 -28.83 1.57 29.85
C TRP A 230 -29.51 1.04 28.57
N GLU A 231 -30.66 0.37 28.65
CA GLU A 231 -31.40 -0.10 27.47
C GLU A 231 -32.08 1.05 26.71
N GLN A 232 -32.33 2.19 27.36
CA GLN A 232 -33.07 3.31 26.77
C GLN A 232 -32.28 3.96 25.63
N ASN A 233 -32.88 4.07 24.45
CA ASN A 233 -32.23 4.66 23.29
C ASN A 233 -32.06 6.18 23.43
N TRP A 234 -30.86 6.67 23.08
CA TRP A 234 -30.54 8.09 23.11
C TRP A 234 -30.43 8.67 21.70
N GLU A 235 -30.97 9.88 21.54
CA GLU A 235 -30.90 10.67 20.31
C GLU A 235 -30.29 12.03 20.65
N CYS A 236 -29.30 12.48 19.89
CA CYS A 236 -28.83 13.85 20.00
C CYS A 236 -29.90 14.82 19.47
N MET A 237 -29.88 16.08 19.93
CA MET A 237 -30.91 17.08 19.57
C MET A 237 -31.04 17.31 18.06
N GLU A 238 -29.93 17.23 17.31
CA GLU A 238 -29.91 17.38 15.86
C GLU A 238 -30.62 16.21 15.16
N CYS A 239 -30.29 14.96 15.50
CA CYS A 239 -31.00 13.79 14.98
C CYS A 239 -32.49 13.82 15.32
N ARG A 240 -32.84 14.12 16.58
CA ARG A 240 -34.23 14.26 17.00
C ARG A 240 -34.98 15.35 16.22
N SER A 241 -34.31 16.44 15.83
CA SER A 241 -34.92 17.47 14.98
C SER A 241 -35.07 17.05 13.51
N ILE A 242 -34.22 16.15 13.01
CA ILE A 242 -34.30 15.61 11.64
C ILE A 242 -35.44 14.58 11.51
N PHE A 243 -35.64 13.71 12.51
CA PHE A 243 -36.67 12.67 12.48
C PHE A 243 -38.06 13.12 12.97
N ALA A 244 -38.17 14.32 13.56
CA ALA A 244 -39.44 14.90 14.00
C ALA A 244 -40.35 15.30 12.82
N LYS A 245 -41.16 14.33 12.34
CA LYS A 245 -42.21 14.58 11.33
C LYS A 245 -43.17 15.68 11.79
N SER A 246 -43.53 16.57 10.87
CA SER A 246 -44.41 17.70 11.11
C SER A 246 -45.87 17.29 11.33
N GLY A 247 -46.28 17.20 12.61
CA GLY A 247 -47.71 17.18 12.98
C GLY A 247 -48.07 16.33 14.19
N ASN A 248 -48.01 16.91 15.40
CA ASN A 248 -49.04 16.84 16.48
C ASN A 248 -48.42 17.18 17.85
N TYR A 249 -48.58 18.44 18.28
CA TYR A 249 -48.03 18.93 19.55
C TYR A 249 -49.08 18.87 20.68
N SER A 250 -49.29 17.68 21.26
CA SER A 250 -50.16 17.54 22.43
C SER A 250 -49.51 18.18 23.66
N LYS A 251 -50.03 19.33 24.11
CA LYS A 251 -49.53 20.03 25.31
C LYS A 251 -49.66 19.12 26.55
N GLN A 252 -48.55 18.83 27.21
CA GLN A 252 -48.56 18.46 28.64
C GLN A 252 -47.94 19.57 29.50
N LYS A 253 -48.32 19.57 30.78
CA LYS A 253 -48.39 20.77 31.62
C LYS A 253 -47.04 21.11 32.27
N LYS A 254 -46.80 22.40 32.51
CA LYS A 254 -45.92 22.83 33.61
C LYS A 254 -46.45 22.20 34.91
N ARG A 255 -45.59 21.55 35.69
CA ARG A 255 -45.75 21.45 37.14
C ARG A 255 -44.76 22.40 37.81
N SER A 256 -45.20 23.06 38.86
CA SER A 256 -44.47 24.07 39.61
C SER A 256 -43.42 23.43 40.54
N LEU A 257 -42.36 24.19 40.86
CA LEU A 257 -41.66 23.96 42.12
C LEU A 257 -42.58 24.33 43.28
N ALA A 258 -42.46 23.61 44.39
CA ALA A 258 -42.82 24.09 45.72
C ALA A 258 -41.52 24.40 46.49
N THR A 259 -41.59 25.23 47.52
CA THR A 259 -40.45 25.80 48.27
C THR A 259 -40.56 25.53 49.76
N SER A 260 -39.57 26.00 50.54
CA SER A 260 -39.32 25.75 51.98
C SER A 260 -38.73 24.37 52.30
N GLU A 261 -37.92 24.19 53.35
CA GLU A 261 -37.42 25.12 54.41
C GLU A 261 -35.87 25.24 54.32
N LYS A 262 -35.20 26.37 54.63
CA LYS A 262 -34.61 26.83 55.93
C LYS A 262 -33.57 25.87 56.56
N THR A 263 -32.48 26.33 57.19
CA THR A 263 -32.07 27.70 57.64
C THR A 263 -30.52 27.83 57.75
N ASP A 264 -30.03 29.07 57.65
CA ASP A 264 -28.84 29.75 58.26
C ASP A 264 -27.62 28.94 58.73
N GLY A 265 -26.36 29.36 58.50
CA GLY A 265 -25.78 30.56 57.84
C GLY A 265 -24.31 30.22 57.43
N THR A 266 -23.26 31.06 57.43
CA THR A 266 -22.96 32.52 57.58
C THR A 266 -21.46 32.66 57.13
N THR A 267 -20.76 33.76 56.81
CA THR A 267 -20.85 35.25 56.95
C THR A 267 -20.34 35.98 55.68
N CYS A 268 -20.22 37.31 55.73
CA CYS A 268 -19.57 38.23 54.76
C CYS A 268 -18.02 38.20 54.85
N TRP A 269 -17.20 38.82 53.98
CA TRP A 269 -17.21 40.17 53.32
C TRP A 269 -16.86 40.09 51.80
N LEU A 270 -17.42 40.84 50.82
CA LEU A 270 -17.68 42.31 50.61
C LEU A 270 -16.39 43.08 50.15
N GLU A 271 -16.37 44.02 49.19
CA GLU A 271 -17.40 44.82 48.44
C GLU A 271 -16.84 45.32 47.06
N GLU A 272 -17.57 45.29 45.91
CA GLU A 272 -18.31 46.39 45.18
C GLU A 272 -17.45 47.36 44.30
N PRO A 273 -17.98 48.21 43.35
CA PRO A 273 -19.39 48.61 43.14
C PRO A 273 -20.07 48.67 41.73
N SER A 274 -21.38 48.35 41.69
CA SER A 274 -22.60 49.05 41.13
C SER A 274 -22.65 49.89 39.80
N PRO A 275 -23.84 50.31 39.23
CA PRO A 275 -25.18 49.64 39.05
C PRO A 275 -26.11 50.10 37.82
N LYS A 276 -27.38 49.56 37.73
CA LYS A 276 -28.69 50.11 37.17
C LYS A 276 -29.17 50.01 35.66
N CYS A 277 -30.20 49.15 35.41
CA CYS A 277 -31.61 49.32 34.86
C CYS A 277 -32.07 50.39 33.80
N PRO A 278 -33.30 50.34 33.14
CA PRO A 278 -34.39 49.31 33.00
C PRO A 278 -35.26 49.18 31.65
N ARG A 279 -35.94 48.02 31.46
CA ARG A 279 -37.31 47.67 30.89
C ARG A 279 -38.01 48.25 29.59
N GLN A 280 -38.87 47.37 29.00
CA GLN A 280 -40.11 47.52 28.13
C GLN A 280 -40.00 47.24 26.59
N SER A 281 -41.05 46.94 25.79
CA SER A 281 -42.07 45.82 25.83
C SER A 281 -42.98 45.74 24.54
N ARG A 282 -43.55 44.55 24.21
CA ARG A 282 -44.73 44.27 23.29
C ARG A 282 -44.49 44.44 21.75
N GLU A 283 -45.37 44.13 20.77
CA GLU A 283 -46.38 43.06 20.38
C GLU A 283 -46.86 43.38 18.91
N SER A 284 -47.60 42.58 18.09
CA SER A 284 -47.74 41.13 17.80
C SER A 284 -48.65 40.89 16.53
N GLN A 285 -48.70 39.67 15.95
CA GLN A 285 -49.61 39.23 14.82
C GLN A 285 -49.30 39.88 13.43
N ARG A 286 -49.74 39.42 12.23
CA ARG A 286 -50.70 38.36 11.85
C ARG A 286 -50.25 37.50 10.61
N ASN A 287 -51.14 37.17 9.64
CA ASN A 287 -51.19 35.80 9.04
C ASN A 287 -52.00 35.68 7.70
N PHE A 288 -51.94 34.49 7.01
CA PHE A 288 -52.67 34.06 5.77
C PHE A 288 -52.33 34.80 4.45
N LEU A 289 -52.70 34.35 3.23
CA LEU A 289 -52.56 33.04 2.52
C LEU A 289 -53.00 33.17 1.02
N LEU A 290 -52.60 32.20 0.17
CA LEU A 290 -53.22 31.73 -1.11
C LEU A 290 -53.10 32.50 -2.46
N GLN A 291 -53.01 31.66 -3.51
CA GLN A 291 -53.49 31.77 -4.91
C GLN A 291 -52.69 32.47 -6.02
N SER A 292 -53.02 32.09 -7.27
CA SER A 292 -52.32 32.40 -8.54
C SER A 292 -53.29 32.36 -9.74
N PRO A 293 -53.04 33.15 -10.79
CA PRO A 293 -52.90 32.65 -12.18
C PRO A 293 -51.64 33.26 -12.88
N LYS A 294 -51.01 32.76 -13.98
CA LYS A 294 -51.34 31.88 -15.13
C LYS A 294 -51.82 32.65 -16.39
N ILE A 295 -51.12 32.47 -17.55
CA ILE A 295 -51.57 32.52 -19.00
C ILE A 295 -50.66 33.30 -20.01
N MET A 296 -50.11 32.54 -20.99
CA MET A 296 -49.85 32.76 -22.46
C MET A 296 -49.10 33.98 -23.09
N CYS A 297 -48.14 33.65 -24.00
CA CYS A 297 -47.91 34.18 -25.38
C CYS A 297 -47.56 35.68 -25.64
N GLN A 298 -46.97 36.13 -26.77
CA GLN A 298 -46.37 35.55 -28.00
C GLN A 298 -45.53 36.63 -28.76
N ASN A 299 -44.55 36.25 -29.62
CA ASN A 299 -44.17 36.95 -30.88
C ASN A 299 -43.63 38.43 -30.83
N ASN A 300 -42.91 39.02 -31.81
CA ASN A 300 -41.94 38.56 -32.83
C ASN A 300 -41.15 39.78 -33.40
N LEU A 301 -40.21 39.52 -34.33
CA LEU A 301 -39.64 40.45 -35.36
C LEU A 301 -38.53 41.47 -35.02
N SER A 302 -37.77 41.80 -36.08
CA SER A 302 -36.61 42.71 -36.25
C SER A 302 -36.88 43.60 -37.52
N PRO A 303 -35.97 44.33 -38.25
CA PRO A 303 -34.51 44.16 -38.45
C PRO A 303 -33.63 45.46 -38.62
N CYS A 304 -32.40 45.21 -39.08
CA CYS A 304 -31.15 45.99 -39.25
C CYS A 304 -31.07 47.21 -40.20
N SER A 305 -29.98 47.99 -40.04
CA SER A 305 -29.08 48.53 -41.10
C SER A 305 -27.69 48.88 -40.49
N HIS A 306 -26.56 48.29 -40.93
CA HIS A 306 -25.57 48.76 -41.95
C HIS A 306 -24.85 50.09 -41.59
N LEU A 307 -23.55 50.36 -41.83
CA LEU A 307 -22.45 49.81 -42.68
C LEU A 307 -21.10 49.80 -41.86
N GLU A 308 -19.89 49.29 -42.24
CA GLU A 308 -19.40 48.07 -42.96
C GLU A 308 -17.90 47.78 -42.60
N LEU A 309 -16.95 47.57 -43.55
CA LEU A 309 -15.63 46.90 -43.34
C LEU A 309 -14.47 47.43 -44.22
N PRO A 310 -13.18 47.09 -43.89
CA PRO A 310 -12.44 46.07 -44.66
C PRO A 310 -11.73 45.04 -43.74
N ALA A 311 -11.76 43.71 -43.98
CA ALA A 311 -11.26 42.93 -45.13
C ALA A 311 -9.70 42.92 -45.21
N SER A 312 -9.00 41.78 -45.27
CA SER A 312 -9.45 40.37 -45.22
C SER A 312 -8.29 39.44 -44.81
N ASN A 313 -8.54 38.44 -43.96
CA ASN A 313 -7.74 37.20 -43.98
C ASN A 313 -8.58 35.99 -43.54
N ARG A 314 -8.47 34.87 -44.25
CA ARG A 314 -9.39 33.72 -44.12
C ARG A 314 -9.00 32.80 -42.96
N VAL A 315 -9.73 32.83 -41.86
CA VAL A 315 -9.74 31.71 -40.89
C VAL A 315 -10.90 30.77 -41.24
N THR A 316 -10.59 29.68 -41.94
CA THR A 316 -11.51 28.57 -42.10
C THR A 316 -11.85 27.96 -40.72
N MET A 317 -13.14 27.72 -40.46
CA MET A 317 -13.59 27.01 -39.26
C MET A 317 -13.18 25.52 -39.34
N SER A 318 -11.91 25.25 -39.05
CA SER A 318 -11.37 23.91 -38.98
C SER A 318 -11.95 23.16 -37.78
N LEU A 319 -12.40 21.93 -38.02
CA LEU A 319 -12.83 21.00 -36.99
C LEU A 319 -11.70 20.75 -36.00
N SER A 320 -12.00 20.72 -34.70
CA SER A 320 -11.05 20.25 -33.69
C SER A 320 -10.49 18.86 -34.07
N PRO A 321 -9.16 18.70 -34.13
CA PRO A 321 -8.51 17.39 -34.13
C PRO A 321 -8.63 16.75 -32.75
N LEU A 322 -8.49 15.42 -32.69
CA LEU A 322 -8.08 14.79 -31.42
C LEU A 322 -6.65 15.28 -31.13
N MET A 323 -6.43 15.92 -29.99
CA MET A 323 -5.12 16.49 -29.66
C MET A 323 -4.16 15.40 -29.16
N SER A 324 -3.16 15.10 -29.98
CA SER A 324 -2.12 14.10 -29.71
C SER A 324 -1.23 14.43 -28.50
N ASN A 325 -0.53 13.40 -27.99
CA ASN A 325 0.40 13.48 -26.85
C ASN A 325 1.54 14.51 -27.00
N ARG A 326 1.77 15.12 -28.18
CA ARG A 326 2.84 16.12 -28.41
C ARG A 326 2.61 17.46 -27.70
N ASN A 327 1.37 17.83 -27.33
CA ASN A 327 1.11 19.09 -26.61
C ASN A 327 1.16 18.95 -25.08
N TRP A 328 1.00 17.74 -24.51
CA TRP A 328 1.10 17.49 -23.07
C TRP A 328 2.51 17.77 -22.54
N SER A 329 3.52 17.31 -23.28
CA SER A 329 4.94 17.50 -22.97
C SER A 329 5.40 18.96 -23.09
N LEU A 330 4.80 19.78 -23.97
CA LEU A 330 5.00 21.23 -23.98
C LEU A 330 4.44 21.89 -22.72
N ARG A 331 3.26 21.47 -22.24
CA ARG A 331 2.67 21.99 -20.99
C ARG A 331 3.49 21.59 -19.75
N LYS A 332 3.90 20.32 -19.63
CA LYS A 332 4.82 19.87 -18.55
C LYS A 332 6.19 20.58 -18.63
N LYS A 333 6.73 20.87 -19.82
CA LYS A 333 7.94 21.72 -19.97
C LYS A 333 7.72 23.15 -19.46
N HIS A 334 6.59 23.79 -19.78
CA HIS A 334 6.31 25.17 -19.38
C HIS A 334 6.16 25.31 -17.85
N LEU A 335 5.41 24.42 -17.19
CA LEU A 335 5.28 24.38 -15.73
C LEU A 335 6.61 24.07 -15.02
N ARG A 336 7.43 23.15 -15.57
CA ARG A 336 8.79 22.89 -15.05
C ARG A 336 9.74 24.09 -15.26
N LYS A 337 9.55 24.90 -16.30
CA LYS A 337 10.27 26.18 -16.47
C LYS A 337 9.87 27.20 -15.40
N GLN A 338 8.57 27.45 -15.22
CA GLN A 338 8.05 28.42 -14.24
C GLN A 338 8.49 28.09 -12.79
N ARG A 339 8.38 26.82 -12.35
CA ARG A 339 8.85 26.43 -11.00
C ARG A 339 10.37 26.64 -10.81
N ARG A 340 11.18 26.40 -11.85
CA ARG A 340 12.64 26.68 -11.82
C ARG A 340 12.94 28.19 -11.77
N GLU A 341 12.16 28.99 -12.48
CA GLU A 341 12.28 30.46 -12.49
C GLU A 341 12.02 31.06 -11.09
N VAL A 342 10.90 30.69 -10.43
CA VAL A 342 10.61 31.08 -9.04
C VAL A 342 11.73 30.64 -8.09
N SER A 343 12.21 29.39 -8.20
CA SER A 343 13.26 28.86 -7.34
C SER A 343 14.56 29.67 -7.44
N ASN A 344 14.91 30.16 -8.63
CA ASN A 344 16.10 30.98 -8.82
C ASN A 344 15.90 32.41 -8.27
N ILE A 345 14.72 33.01 -8.44
CA ILE A 345 14.39 34.32 -7.87
C ILE A 345 14.38 34.28 -6.33
N LEU A 346 13.82 33.24 -5.73
CA LEU A 346 13.84 33.10 -4.25
C LEU A 346 15.25 32.82 -3.71
N LYS A 347 16.13 32.14 -4.47
CA LYS A 347 17.57 32.04 -4.12
C LYS A 347 18.26 33.40 -4.16
N GLU A 348 17.98 34.23 -5.16
CA GLU A 348 18.51 35.59 -5.27
C GLU A 348 18.10 36.44 -4.05
N LEU A 349 16.81 36.46 -3.70
CA LEU A 349 16.33 37.17 -2.51
C LEU A 349 16.93 36.61 -1.22
N LYS A 350 17.15 35.29 -1.14
CA LYS A 350 17.77 34.64 0.03
C LYS A 350 19.23 35.05 0.26
N LEU A 351 19.94 35.59 -0.73
CA LEU A 351 21.28 36.17 -0.53
C LEU A 351 21.26 37.40 0.41
N GLN A 352 20.09 38.01 0.64
CA GLN A 352 19.92 39.09 1.61
C GLN A 352 19.80 38.57 3.07
N VAL A 353 19.70 37.26 3.27
CA VAL A 353 19.62 36.65 4.61
C VAL A 353 21.04 36.46 5.16
N ASN A 354 21.33 37.20 6.23
CA ASN A 354 22.62 37.22 6.90
C ASN A 354 22.72 36.16 8.02
N THR A 355 23.95 35.95 8.51
CA THR A 355 24.29 34.93 9.53
C THR A 355 23.91 35.30 10.96
N LYS A 356 23.41 36.51 11.23
CA LYS A 356 22.92 36.92 12.56
C LYS A 356 21.57 36.27 12.81
N THR A 357 21.43 35.59 13.94
CA THR A 357 20.21 34.83 14.27
C THR A 357 19.19 35.67 15.04
N THR A 358 17.92 35.57 14.68
CA THR A 358 16.76 36.05 15.45
C THR A 358 15.91 34.85 15.89
N ARG A 359 15.94 34.56 17.20
CA ARG A 359 15.18 33.47 17.83
C ARG A 359 13.74 33.89 18.14
N LEU A 360 12.77 33.13 17.66
CA LEU A 360 11.34 33.32 17.94
C LEU A 360 10.83 32.21 18.87
N ASN A 361 10.12 32.60 19.93
CA ASN A 361 9.47 31.69 20.86
C ASN A 361 8.00 31.52 20.45
N ILE A 362 7.63 30.33 19.97
CA ILE A 362 6.33 30.03 19.36
C ILE A 362 5.52 29.07 20.24
N ASN A 363 4.23 29.34 20.43
CA ASN A 363 3.29 28.33 20.92
C ASN A 363 2.51 27.75 19.73
N ALA A 364 2.59 26.44 19.52
CA ALA A 364 1.85 25.75 18.46
C ALA A 364 0.31 25.89 18.64
N GLU A 365 -0.18 25.89 19.88
CA GLU A 365 -1.61 26.07 20.20
C GLU A 365 -2.10 27.51 19.93
N ASN A 366 -1.19 28.48 19.83
CA ASN A 366 -1.51 29.89 19.59
C ASN A 366 -0.48 30.51 18.63
N ILE A 367 -0.42 29.91 17.45
CA ILE A 367 0.58 30.19 16.39
C ILE A 367 0.60 31.68 15.99
N TRP A 368 -0.57 32.29 15.82
CA TRP A 368 -0.70 33.68 15.34
C TRP A 368 -0.23 34.72 16.36
N ASN A 369 -0.70 34.66 17.61
CA ASN A 369 -0.32 35.64 18.62
C ASN A 369 1.16 35.49 19.03
N SER A 370 1.70 34.28 19.03
CA SER A 370 3.13 34.07 19.28
C SER A 370 4.00 34.50 18.08
N ALA A 371 3.57 34.28 16.84
CA ALA A 371 4.21 34.82 15.64
C ALA A 371 4.20 36.37 15.64
N LEU A 372 3.05 37.01 15.87
CA LEU A 372 2.93 38.47 15.98
C LEU A 372 3.86 39.04 17.05
N LYS A 373 3.89 38.44 18.25
CA LYS A 373 4.78 38.84 19.34
C LYS A 373 6.27 38.65 18.99
N GLY A 374 6.60 37.74 18.06
CA GLY A 374 7.95 37.56 17.50
C GLY A 374 8.31 38.61 16.44
N PHE A 375 7.45 38.79 15.45
CA PHE A 375 7.68 39.68 14.30
C PHE A 375 7.57 41.18 14.65
N ARG A 376 6.98 41.52 15.80
CA ARG A 376 6.86 42.89 16.35
C ARG A 376 7.96 43.29 17.35
N GLN A 377 8.96 42.44 17.59
CA GLN A 377 10.06 42.80 18.50
C GLN A 377 10.94 43.89 17.87
N ARG A 378 11.41 44.86 18.67
CA ARG A 378 12.24 45.99 18.19
C ARG A 378 13.59 45.57 17.59
N ASN A 379 14.04 44.36 17.87
CA ASN A 379 15.26 43.73 17.36
C ASN A 379 15.01 42.68 16.27
N PHE A 380 13.76 42.50 15.81
CA PHE A 380 13.44 41.63 14.68
C PHE A 380 13.92 42.27 13.38
N SER A 381 14.69 41.53 12.57
CA SER A 381 14.97 41.89 11.17
C SER A 381 14.62 40.72 10.27
N ALA A 382 13.94 40.99 9.17
CA ALA A 382 13.62 39.98 8.15
C ALA A 382 14.87 39.41 7.46
N THR A 383 15.98 40.17 7.45
CA THR A 383 17.27 39.74 6.90
C THR A 383 18.09 38.87 7.86
N ASN A 384 17.72 38.75 9.13
CA ASN A 384 18.40 37.86 10.07
C ASN A 384 17.93 36.41 9.85
N THR A 385 18.82 35.43 10.02
CA THR A 385 18.46 34.00 10.03
C THR A 385 17.44 33.72 11.15
N ILE A 386 16.28 33.16 10.80
CA ILE A 386 15.21 32.88 11.76
C ILE A 386 15.41 31.50 12.38
N GLU A 387 15.32 31.43 13.72
CA GLU A 387 15.42 30.22 14.52
C GLU A 387 14.17 30.07 15.40
N ILE A 388 13.56 28.88 15.44
CA ILE A 388 12.29 28.65 16.15
C ILE A 388 12.47 27.73 17.35
N LYS A 389 12.02 28.20 18.51
CA LYS A 389 11.87 27.47 19.77
C LYS A 389 10.39 27.33 20.11
N PHE A 390 9.90 26.10 20.28
CA PHE A 390 8.51 25.85 20.64
C PHE A 390 8.33 25.77 22.16
N THR A 391 7.29 26.44 22.71
CA THR A 391 7.22 26.70 24.16
C THR A 391 6.31 25.78 24.98
N ASN A 392 5.51 24.88 24.37
CA ASN A 392 4.52 24.08 25.11
C ASN A 392 4.49 22.58 24.77
N CYS A 393 5.62 22.00 24.34
CA CYS A 393 5.73 20.57 24.07
C CYS A 393 5.95 19.79 25.38
N LYS A 394 4.89 19.23 25.97
CA LYS A 394 4.96 18.51 27.27
C LYS A 394 5.67 17.15 27.25
N ASN A 395 6.26 16.73 26.12
CA ASN A 395 7.01 15.48 26.00
C ASN A 395 8.36 15.67 25.32
N ARG A 396 9.39 15.06 25.91
CA ARG A 396 10.80 14.94 25.50
C ARG A 396 11.67 16.23 25.53
N SER A 397 12.98 15.96 25.46
CA SER A 397 14.07 16.79 25.95
C SER A 397 15.04 17.25 24.86
N LYS A 398 15.57 18.47 25.00
CA LYS A 398 16.84 18.95 24.39
C LYS A 398 17.02 18.67 22.88
N ALA A 399 16.28 19.37 22.03
CA ALA A 399 16.57 19.50 20.59
C ALA A 399 16.24 20.92 20.06
N ASP A 400 16.52 21.94 20.88
CA ASP A 400 16.03 23.33 20.71
C ASP A 400 16.85 24.17 19.72
N THR A 401 17.24 23.58 18.59
CA THR A 401 17.80 24.24 17.38
C THR A 401 17.87 23.22 16.22
N SER A 402 16.87 23.15 15.33
CA SER A 402 17.00 22.42 14.05
C SER A 402 16.26 23.13 12.89
N PRO A 403 16.63 22.87 11.62
CA PRO A 403 15.92 23.43 10.46
C PRO A 403 14.44 23.03 10.38
N ALA A 404 14.09 21.84 10.89
CA ALA A 404 12.73 21.32 10.85
C ALA A 404 11.74 22.14 11.70
N SER A 405 12.17 22.70 12.85
CA SER A 405 11.30 23.56 13.66
C SER A 405 10.88 24.83 12.91
N LYS A 406 11.78 25.37 12.07
CA LYS A 406 11.50 26.52 11.20
C LYS A 406 10.51 26.20 10.09
N HIS A 407 10.63 25.04 9.44
CA HIS A 407 9.68 24.62 8.40
C HIS A 407 8.28 24.40 9.00
N CYS A 408 8.20 23.66 10.11
CA CYS A 408 6.96 23.39 10.85
C CYS A 408 6.24 24.68 11.25
N PHE A 409 6.97 25.69 11.78
CA PHE A 409 6.41 27.00 12.09
C PHE A 409 5.73 27.67 10.89
N PHE A 410 6.43 27.80 9.76
CA PHE A 410 5.86 28.46 8.59
C PHE A 410 4.68 27.68 7.99
N GLN A 411 4.69 26.35 8.06
CA GLN A 411 3.58 25.50 7.63
C GLN A 411 2.32 25.73 8.49
N LEU A 412 2.45 25.73 9.82
CA LEU A 412 1.36 26.06 10.74
C LEU A 412 0.86 27.50 10.55
N LEU A 413 1.76 28.44 10.25
CA LEU A 413 1.42 29.84 10.01
C LEU A 413 0.64 30.04 8.70
N MET A 414 1.02 29.38 7.60
CA MET A 414 0.26 29.43 6.34
C MET A 414 -1.13 28.81 6.51
N LEU A 415 -1.24 27.67 7.21
CA LEU A 415 -2.51 27.02 7.51
C LEU A 415 -3.42 27.89 8.38
N HIS A 416 -2.85 28.62 9.36
CA HIS A 416 -3.62 29.59 10.14
C HIS A 416 -4.11 30.76 9.27
N LEU A 417 -3.24 31.35 8.44
CA LEU A 417 -3.61 32.46 7.57
C LEU A 417 -4.72 32.09 6.58
N GLN A 418 -4.69 30.90 5.99
CA GLN A 418 -5.73 30.37 5.08
C GLN A 418 -7.13 30.32 5.71
N ASN A 419 -7.19 30.14 7.04
CA ASN A 419 -8.41 29.99 7.83
C ASN A 419 -8.69 31.21 8.73
N SER A 420 -7.94 32.30 8.58
CA SER A 420 -8.07 33.53 9.38
C SER A 420 -9.18 34.46 8.86
N SER A 421 -9.67 35.37 9.71
CA SER A 421 -10.67 36.39 9.30
C SER A 421 -10.16 37.35 8.22
N LEU A 422 -8.85 37.39 7.95
CA LEU A 422 -8.21 38.27 6.97
C LEU A 422 -8.50 37.87 5.51
N PHE A 423 -9.01 36.65 5.28
CA PHE A 423 -9.24 36.08 3.96
C PHE A 423 -10.64 35.48 3.83
N GLU A 424 -11.28 35.71 2.68
CA GLU A 424 -12.67 35.30 2.39
C GLU A 424 -12.76 34.50 1.08
N GLY A 425 -13.89 33.80 0.87
CA GLY A 425 -14.08 32.90 -0.27
C GLY A 425 -13.87 31.42 0.09
N SER A 426 -14.02 30.52 -0.88
CA SER A 426 -13.97 29.07 -0.68
C SER A 426 -12.53 28.55 -0.67
N SER A 427 -12.09 27.87 -1.72
CA SER A 427 -10.73 27.31 -1.87
C SER A 427 -9.74 28.34 -2.43
N ALA A 428 -10.23 29.24 -3.28
CA ALA A 428 -9.54 30.43 -3.74
C ALA A 428 -9.99 31.63 -2.89
N LYS A 429 -9.05 32.33 -2.25
CA LYS A 429 -9.34 33.38 -1.27
C LYS A 429 -9.06 34.79 -1.80
N ASN A 430 -10.00 35.70 -1.57
CA ASN A 430 -9.77 37.15 -1.60
C ASN A 430 -9.36 37.64 -0.21
N LEU A 431 -8.86 38.88 -0.09
CA LEU A 431 -8.76 39.56 1.20
C LEU A 431 -10.17 39.93 1.68
N SER A 432 -10.41 39.88 2.99
CA SER A 432 -11.64 40.37 3.60
C SER A 432 -11.54 41.88 3.95
N LEU A 433 -12.62 42.45 4.48
CA LEU A 433 -12.62 43.74 5.17
C LEU A 433 -12.93 43.55 6.67
N ASP A 434 -11.91 43.19 7.45
CA ASP A 434 -11.95 43.19 8.91
C ASP A 434 -11.39 44.53 9.43
N PHE A 435 -12.27 45.40 9.95
CA PHE A 435 -11.92 46.74 10.42
C PHE A 435 -10.97 46.73 11.63
N GLN A 436 -11.10 45.75 12.53
CA GLN A 436 -10.20 45.64 13.68
C GLN A 436 -8.82 45.17 13.22
N ALA A 437 -8.75 44.27 12.25
CA ALA A 437 -7.50 43.85 11.62
C ALA A 437 -6.79 44.99 10.85
N VAL A 438 -7.52 45.93 10.24
CA VAL A 438 -6.93 47.17 9.68
C VAL A 438 -6.34 48.03 10.81
N LYS A 439 -7.12 48.28 11.88
CA LYS A 439 -6.70 49.10 13.03
C LYS A 439 -5.48 48.53 13.76
N GLU A 440 -5.39 47.20 13.87
CA GLU A 440 -4.24 46.50 14.45
C GLU A 440 -3.11 46.22 13.44
N ASN A 441 -3.23 46.69 12.20
CA ASN A 441 -2.28 46.50 11.09
C ASN A 441 -1.88 45.03 10.87
N LEU A 442 -2.85 44.12 10.98
CA LEU A 442 -2.64 42.67 10.83
C LEU A 442 -2.38 42.25 9.38
N TYR A 443 -2.96 42.97 8.41
CA TYR A 443 -2.73 42.74 6.98
C TYR A 443 -1.25 42.95 6.60
N PHE A 444 -0.61 44.01 7.10
CA PHE A 444 0.82 44.23 6.95
C PHE A 444 1.66 43.09 7.55
N GLU A 445 1.35 42.63 8.77
CA GLU A 445 2.07 41.50 9.38
C GLU A 445 1.86 40.20 8.61
N ALA A 446 0.65 39.92 8.11
CA ALA A 446 0.37 38.76 7.27
C ALA A 446 1.20 38.79 5.97
N GLY A 447 1.23 39.92 5.25
CA GLY A 447 2.05 40.08 4.06
C GLY A 447 3.55 39.93 4.35
N LYS A 448 4.03 40.55 5.43
CA LYS A 448 5.41 40.46 5.92
C LYS A 448 5.80 39.03 6.32
N MET A 449 4.91 38.28 6.98
CA MET A 449 5.11 36.88 7.35
C MET A 449 5.15 35.95 6.13
N ILE A 450 4.29 36.19 5.13
CA ILE A 450 4.30 35.45 3.86
C ILE A 450 5.60 35.71 3.08
N ALA A 451 6.01 36.96 2.95
CA ALA A 451 7.27 37.33 2.28
C ALA A 451 8.50 36.73 2.99
N VAL A 452 8.53 36.79 4.32
CA VAL A 452 9.58 36.14 5.13
C VAL A 452 9.57 34.62 4.95
N SER A 453 8.41 33.95 4.92
CA SER A 453 8.30 32.51 4.65
C SER A 453 8.96 32.15 3.31
N LEU A 454 8.58 32.84 2.24
CA LEU A 454 9.06 32.59 0.88
C LEU A 454 10.59 32.70 0.74
N VAL A 455 11.21 33.72 1.37
CA VAL A 455 12.67 33.94 1.28
C VAL A 455 13.46 33.06 2.25
N HIS A 456 12.91 32.74 3.43
CA HIS A 456 13.57 31.83 4.39
C HIS A 456 13.45 30.34 4.04
N GLY A 457 12.67 30.00 3.01
CA GLY A 457 12.46 28.63 2.53
C GLY A 457 11.36 27.87 3.27
N GLY A 458 10.34 28.57 3.75
CA GLY A 458 9.06 27.98 4.18
C GLY A 458 8.07 27.85 3.02
N PRO A 459 6.90 27.20 3.25
CA PRO A 459 5.88 27.04 2.22
C PRO A 459 5.26 28.38 1.77
N SER A 460 4.87 28.41 0.49
CA SER A 460 4.02 29.45 -0.09
C SER A 460 2.54 29.26 0.32
N PRO A 461 1.74 30.33 0.43
CA PRO A 461 0.34 30.23 0.85
C PRO A 461 -0.52 29.37 -0.08
N GLY A 462 -0.36 29.45 -1.40
CA GLY A 462 -1.06 28.59 -2.37
C GLY A 462 -2.60 28.71 -2.40
N PHE A 463 -3.19 29.67 -1.69
CA PHE A 463 -4.64 29.82 -1.54
C PHE A 463 -5.23 31.11 -2.14
N PHE A 464 -4.44 32.03 -2.69
CA PHE A 464 -4.98 33.30 -3.21
C PHE A 464 -5.88 33.07 -4.44
N SER A 465 -6.92 33.89 -4.61
CA SER A 465 -7.64 33.96 -5.88
C SER A 465 -6.72 34.56 -6.97
N LYS A 466 -7.06 34.30 -8.24
CA LYS A 466 -6.34 34.93 -9.35
C LYS A 466 -6.61 36.45 -9.39
N THR A 467 -7.78 36.88 -8.95
CA THR A 467 -8.18 38.30 -8.85
C THR A 467 -7.36 39.03 -7.79
N LEU A 468 -7.22 38.49 -6.57
CA LEU A 468 -6.34 39.03 -5.53
C LEU A 468 -4.89 39.10 -6.02
N PHE A 469 -4.36 38.01 -6.59
CA PHE A 469 -3.00 38.01 -7.12
C PHE A 469 -2.80 39.08 -8.20
N ASN A 470 -3.74 39.24 -9.12
CA ASN A 470 -3.68 40.26 -10.15
C ASN A 470 -3.74 41.68 -9.56
N CYS A 471 -4.55 41.92 -8.51
CA CYS A 471 -4.61 43.21 -7.81
C CYS A 471 -3.29 43.57 -7.11
N LEU A 472 -2.59 42.57 -6.54
CA LEU A 472 -1.27 42.78 -5.91
C LEU A 472 -0.22 43.21 -6.96
N VAL A 473 -0.20 42.51 -8.10
CA VAL A 473 0.78 42.67 -9.18
C VAL A 473 0.49 43.90 -10.04
N TYR A 474 -0.67 43.92 -10.72
CA TYR A 474 -1.01 44.89 -11.77
C TYR A 474 -1.74 46.12 -11.23
N GLY A 475 -2.07 46.14 -9.93
CA GLY A 475 -2.88 47.18 -9.30
C GLY A 475 -4.40 46.90 -9.40
N PRO A 476 -5.19 47.25 -8.37
CA PRO A 476 -6.62 46.97 -8.32
C PRO A 476 -7.41 47.61 -9.47
N GLU A 477 -6.97 48.77 -9.97
CA GLU A 477 -7.58 49.50 -11.09
C GLU A 477 -7.51 48.77 -12.44
N ASN A 478 -6.57 47.84 -12.61
CA ASN A 478 -6.36 47.10 -13.85
C ASN A 478 -7.05 45.72 -13.88
N VAL A 479 -7.83 45.38 -12.84
CA VAL A 479 -8.45 44.05 -12.68
C VAL A 479 -9.97 44.13 -12.84
N LYS A 480 -10.52 43.17 -13.61
CA LYS A 480 -11.97 43.00 -13.80
C LYS A 480 -12.45 41.78 -13.00
N PRO A 481 -13.15 41.98 -11.87
CA PRO A 481 -13.64 40.88 -11.04
C PRO A 481 -14.84 40.17 -11.69
N ALA A 482 -14.98 38.88 -11.41
CA ALA A 482 -16.04 38.03 -11.91
C ALA A 482 -17.02 37.62 -10.78
N LEU A 483 -18.17 37.05 -11.15
CA LEU A 483 -19.19 36.59 -10.19
C LEU A 483 -18.66 35.51 -9.23
N GLU A 484 -17.66 34.73 -9.65
CA GLU A 484 -16.97 33.72 -8.86
C GLU A 484 -16.01 34.29 -7.79
N ASP A 485 -15.66 35.58 -7.85
CA ASP A 485 -14.84 36.25 -6.82
C ASP A 485 -15.67 36.73 -5.61
N VAL A 486 -17.00 36.70 -5.69
CA VAL A 486 -17.90 37.23 -4.65
C VAL A 486 -18.09 36.19 -3.55
N ALA A 487 -17.45 36.41 -2.39
CA ALA A 487 -17.54 35.52 -1.24
C ALA A 487 -18.90 35.56 -0.53
N ASP A 488 -19.61 36.69 -0.57
CA ASP A 488 -20.94 36.84 0.04
C ASP A 488 -22.01 36.19 -0.84
N VAL A 489 -22.65 35.12 -0.34
CA VAL A 489 -23.67 34.35 -1.06
C VAL A 489 -24.91 35.18 -1.39
N ASN A 490 -25.30 36.13 -0.53
CA ASN A 490 -26.47 36.98 -0.76
C ASN A 490 -26.17 38.00 -1.85
N VAL A 491 -25.01 38.65 -1.81
CA VAL A 491 -24.58 39.60 -2.85
C VAL A 491 -24.36 38.88 -4.18
N ALA A 492 -23.75 37.69 -4.18
CA ALA A 492 -23.63 36.85 -5.37
C ALA A 492 -25.01 36.47 -5.95
N GLN A 493 -26.00 36.21 -5.10
CA GLN A 493 -27.37 35.92 -5.53
C GLN A 493 -28.07 37.18 -6.09
N THR A 494 -27.92 38.35 -5.46
CA THR A 494 -28.42 39.63 -5.99
C THR A 494 -27.81 39.95 -7.37
N ILE A 495 -26.49 39.76 -7.53
CA ILE A 495 -25.82 39.93 -8.82
C ILE A 495 -26.34 38.92 -9.86
N LYS A 496 -26.63 37.65 -9.48
CA LYS A 496 -27.27 36.68 -10.38
C LYS A 496 -28.66 37.14 -10.82
N MET A 497 -29.51 37.60 -9.89
CA MET A 497 -30.86 38.07 -10.21
C MET A 497 -30.82 39.27 -11.17
N ILE A 498 -29.99 40.28 -10.88
CA ILE A 498 -29.78 41.43 -11.76
C ILE A 498 -29.24 41.00 -13.14
N LYS A 499 -28.24 40.11 -13.18
CA LYS A 499 -27.62 39.62 -14.43
C LYS A 499 -28.60 38.83 -15.31
N TYR A 500 -29.38 37.94 -14.71
CA TYR A 500 -30.24 37.00 -15.44
C TYR A 500 -31.69 37.48 -15.62
N ALA A 501 -32.08 38.64 -15.06
CA ALA A 501 -33.37 39.27 -15.34
C ALA A 501 -33.65 39.38 -16.86
N ASP A 502 -34.80 38.85 -17.28
CA ASP A 502 -35.21 38.71 -18.68
C ASP A 502 -36.07 39.88 -19.19
N SER A 503 -36.63 40.65 -18.26
CA SER A 503 -37.65 41.67 -18.47
C SER A 503 -37.33 42.92 -17.66
N LEU A 504 -37.63 44.11 -18.22
CA LEU A 504 -37.29 45.39 -17.58
C LEU A 504 -37.99 45.55 -16.22
N SER A 505 -39.21 45.04 -16.08
CA SER A 505 -39.96 44.99 -14.83
C SER A 505 -39.33 44.07 -13.78
N SER A 506 -38.85 42.87 -14.16
CA SER A 506 -38.11 41.98 -13.24
C SER A 506 -36.82 42.63 -12.75
N LEU A 507 -36.09 43.29 -13.66
CA LEU A 507 -34.88 44.04 -13.33
C LEU A 507 -35.16 45.21 -12.37
N GLN A 508 -36.22 45.99 -12.62
CA GLN A 508 -36.63 47.11 -11.77
C GLN A 508 -37.11 46.65 -10.38
N SER A 509 -37.87 45.54 -10.29
CA SER A 509 -38.22 44.93 -9.01
C SER A 509 -36.97 44.51 -8.23
N THR A 510 -36.08 43.74 -8.87
CA THR A 510 -34.84 43.27 -8.23
C THR A 510 -34.00 44.43 -7.68
N ILE A 511 -34.00 45.59 -8.34
CA ILE A 511 -33.27 46.79 -7.94
C ILE A 511 -33.98 47.55 -6.80
N HIS A 512 -35.31 47.51 -6.74
CA HIS A 512 -36.07 47.99 -5.58
C HIS A 512 -35.78 47.11 -4.36
N ASP A 513 -35.83 45.78 -4.53
CA ASP A 513 -35.59 44.77 -3.50
C ASP A 513 -34.17 44.83 -2.90
N CYS A 514 -33.18 45.40 -3.61
CA CYS A 514 -31.83 45.64 -3.09
C CYS A 514 -31.40 47.12 -3.08
N TYR A 515 -32.35 48.07 -3.12
CA TYR A 515 -32.09 49.51 -3.25
C TYR A 515 -31.14 50.06 -2.18
N GLU A 516 -31.36 49.72 -0.91
CA GLU A 516 -30.52 50.18 0.21
C GLU A 516 -29.07 49.70 0.09
N PHE A 517 -28.87 48.45 -0.34
CA PHE A 517 -27.54 47.88 -0.59
C PHE A 517 -26.84 48.60 -1.75
N LEU A 518 -27.55 48.85 -2.87
CA LEU A 518 -26.99 49.58 -4.01
C LEU A 518 -26.68 51.04 -3.67
N ALA A 519 -27.48 51.67 -2.80
CA ALA A 519 -27.24 53.02 -2.29
C ALA A 519 -25.98 53.07 -1.43
N ALA A 520 -25.87 52.19 -0.44
CA ALA A 520 -24.70 52.08 0.44
C ALA A 520 -23.41 51.72 -0.32
N ALA A 521 -23.52 50.90 -1.39
CA ALA A 521 -22.41 50.56 -2.27
C ALA A 521 -22.05 51.68 -3.28
N GLY A 522 -22.83 52.76 -3.38
CA GLY A 522 -22.64 53.79 -4.40
C GLY A 522 -22.77 53.24 -5.84
N CYS A 523 -23.59 52.20 -6.03
CA CYS A 523 -23.77 51.48 -7.29
C CYS A 523 -25.16 51.73 -7.92
N LEU A 524 -26.00 52.56 -7.32
CA LEU A 524 -27.26 52.99 -7.93
C LEU A 524 -27.01 53.73 -9.25
N ARG A 525 -27.77 53.36 -10.28
CA ARG A 525 -27.84 54.03 -11.58
C ARG A 525 -29.27 54.00 -12.10
N PRO A 526 -29.71 54.98 -12.91
CA PRO A 526 -30.93 54.85 -13.69
C PRO A 526 -30.83 53.62 -14.61
N ILE A 527 -31.91 52.83 -14.67
CA ILE A 527 -32.06 51.70 -15.58
C ILE A 527 -33.24 52.00 -16.49
N THR A 528 -32.94 52.32 -17.75
CA THR A 528 -33.95 52.64 -18.77
C THR A 528 -34.06 51.52 -19.82
N ALA A 529 -33.04 50.66 -19.93
CA ALA A 529 -33.02 49.53 -20.86
C ALA A 529 -32.43 48.25 -20.23
N LEU A 530 -32.82 47.10 -20.78
CA LEU A 530 -32.38 45.77 -20.34
C LEU A 530 -30.86 45.51 -20.50
N CYS A 531 -30.15 46.34 -21.27
CA CYS A 531 -28.70 46.28 -21.41
C CYS A 531 -27.95 46.82 -20.18
N ASP A 532 -28.56 47.75 -19.44
CA ASP A 532 -27.91 48.54 -18.39
C ASP A 532 -27.50 47.67 -17.18
N LYS A 533 -28.20 46.53 -17.00
CA LYS A 533 -27.88 45.51 -15.99
C LYS A 533 -26.43 45.02 -16.06
N ASN A 534 -25.81 45.00 -17.25
CA ASN A 534 -24.43 44.58 -17.41
C ASN A 534 -23.45 45.57 -16.77
N MET A 535 -23.77 46.87 -16.84
CA MET A 535 -22.98 47.91 -16.16
C MET A 535 -23.21 47.86 -14.65
N LEU A 536 -24.46 47.73 -14.20
CA LEU A 536 -24.80 47.58 -12.78
C LEU A 536 -24.08 46.37 -12.14
N VAL A 537 -24.10 45.20 -12.81
CA VAL A 537 -23.36 44.01 -12.38
C VAL A 537 -21.86 44.29 -12.25
N ASN A 538 -21.26 44.97 -13.23
CA ASN A 538 -19.85 45.34 -13.19
C ASN A 538 -19.53 46.33 -12.05
N ASP A 539 -20.39 47.32 -11.80
CA ASP A 539 -20.20 48.31 -10.73
C ASP A 539 -20.23 47.64 -9.34
N ILE A 540 -21.21 46.75 -9.10
CA ILE A 540 -21.32 45.98 -7.85
C ILE A 540 -20.11 45.07 -7.66
N LEU A 541 -19.68 44.36 -8.71
CA LEU A 541 -18.51 43.48 -8.66
C LEU A 541 -17.23 44.26 -8.32
N ILE A 542 -17.00 45.40 -8.98
CA ILE A 542 -15.85 46.28 -8.68
C ILE A 542 -15.93 46.85 -7.27
N HIS A 543 -17.11 47.24 -6.78
CA HIS A 543 -17.27 47.71 -5.41
C HIS A 543 -16.92 46.60 -4.40
N HIS A 544 -17.56 45.44 -4.53
CA HIS A 544 -17.57 44.41 -3.50
C HIS A 544 -16.29 43.55 -3.51
N VAL A 545 -15.67 43.32 -4.67
CA VAL A 545 -14.44 42.50 -4.76
C VAL A 545 -13.18 43.36 -4.61
N ILE A 546 -13.21 44.63 -5.05
CA ILE A 546 -12.00 45.46 -5.14
C ILE A 546 -12.07 46.72 -4.26
N LYS A 547 -13.05 47.62 -4.45
CA LYS A 547 -13.04 48.92 -3.75
C LYS A 547 -13.09 48.78 -2.23
N ARG A 548 -13.91 47.87 -1.69
CA ARG A 548 -14.04 47.69 -0.22
C ARG A 548 -12.73 47.26 0.45
N ILE A 549 -11.89 46.50 -0.26
CA ILE A 549 -10.64 45.95 0.29
C ILE A 549 -9.43 46.87 0.08
N THR A 550 -9.58 48.07 -0.49
CA THR A 550 -8.45 48.94 -0.88
C THR A 550 -7.46 49.21 0.27
N SER A 551 -7.96 49.47 1.48
CA SER A 551 -7.11 49.70 2.68
C SER A 551 -6.43 48.42 3.20
N PRO A 552 -7.14 47.29 3.43
CA PRO A 552 -6.53 45.97 3.65
C PRO A 552 -5.46 45.61 2.60
N LEU A 553 -5.76 45.83 1.32
CA LEU A 553 -4.91 45.49 0.19
C LEU A 553 -3.59 46.26 0.21
N GLU A 554 -3.59 47.59 0.41
CA GLU A 554 -2.32 48.34 0.44
C GLU A 554 -1.52 48.08 1.72
N SER A 555 -2.18 47.85 2.87
CA SER A 555 -1.49 47.36 4.09
C SER A 555 -0.80 46.02 3.83
N PHE A 556 -1.50 45.07 3.19
CA PHE A 556 -0.96 43.76 2.81
C PHE A 556 0.18 43.85 1.78
N ARG A 557 0.04 44.71 0.75
CA ARG A 557 1.10 45.00 -0.23
C ARG A 557 2.33 45.58 0.45
N GLN A 558 2.17 46.56 1.34
CA GLN A 558 3.28 47.13 2.11
C GLN A 558 3.98 46.09 2.99
N GLY A 559 3.25 45.07 3.47
CA GLY A 559 3.81 43.89 4.11
C GLY A 559 4.67 43.04 3.15
N LEU A 560 4.13 42.73 1.97
CA LEU A 560 4.80 41.93 0.93
C LEU A 560 6.05 42.57 0.30
N LYS A 561 6.27 43.88 0.44
CA LYS A 561 7.54 44.55 0.05
C LYS A 561 8.73 44.11 0.94
N THR A 562 8.46 43.43 2.06
CA THR A 562 9.50 42.83 2.90
C THR A 562 10.39 41.90 2.08
N LEU A 563 11.72 42.10 2.14
CA LEU A 563 12.72 41.35 1.37
C LEU A 563 12.53 41.42 -0.17
N GLY A 564 11.86 42.46 -0.69
CA GLY A 564 11.71 42.68 -2.15
C GLY A 564 10.77 41.70 -2.86
N VAL A 565 9.90 40.99 -2.12
CA VAL A 565 9.07 39.91 -2.66
C VAL A 565 7.98 40.46 -3.59
N LEU A 566 7.30 41.56 -3.23
CA LEU A 566 6.27 42.16 -4.09
C LEU A 566 6.87 42.67 -5.42
N GLU A 567 8.04 43.28 -5.37
CA GLU A 567 8.76 43.81 -6.52
C GLU A 567 9.14 42.67 -7.48
N LYS A 568 9.61 41.52 -6.97
CA LYS A 568 9.86 40.32 -7.78
C LYS A 568 8.57 39.64 -8.27
N MET A 569 7.46 39.70 -7.51
CA MET A 569 6.14 39.28 -7.99
C MET A 569 5.67 40.13 -9.18
N GLN A 570 5.96 41.43 -9.18
CA GLN A 570 5.62 42.34 -10.27
C GLN A 570 6.50 42.14 -11.51
N MET A 571 7.79 41.83 -11.33
CA MET A 571 8.70 41.49 -12.44
C MET A 571 8.43 40.11 -13.06
N HIS A 572 8.01 39.11 -12.28
CA HIS A 572 7.81 37.73 -12.74
C HIS A 572 6.41 37.17 -12.39
N PRO A 573 5.32 37.77 -12.91
CA PRO A 573 3.97 37.48 -12.45
C PRO A 573 3.51 36.05 -12.75
N ASP A 574 3.82 35.49 -13.92
CA ASP A 574 3.47 34.09 -14.25
C ASP A 574 4.20 33.08 -13.35
N ALA A 575 5.44 33.41 -12.95
CA ALA A 575 6.23 32.60 -12.05
C ALA A 575 5.57 32.55 -10.67
N PHE A 576 5.34 33.71 -10.03
CA PHE A 576 4.73 33.77 -8.69
C PHE A 576 3.25 33.35 -8.68
N SER A 577 2.50 33.58 -9.77
CA SER A 577 1.13 33.07 -9.92
C SER A 577 1.06 31.55 -9.88
N SER A 578 2.18 30.85 -10.13
CA SER A 578 2.23 29.38 -10.10
C SER A 578 2.29 28.78 -8.69
N ILE A 579 2.66 29.58 -7.66
CA ILE A 579 2.83 29.16 -6.25
C ILE A 579 1.95 29.91 -5.23
N LEU A 580 1.46 31.14 -5.54
CA LEU A 580 0.62 31.91 -4.62
C LEU A 580 -0.88 31.69 -4.85
N CYS A 581 -1.29 31.46 -6.10
CA CYS A 581 -2.70 31.26 -6.45
C CYS A 581 -3.17 29.84 -6.14
N HIS A 582 -4.40 29.72 -5.65
CA HIS A 582 -5.12 28.47 -5.63
C HIS A 582 -5.32 27.94 -7.05
N LYS A 583 -5.11 26.64 -7.21
CA LYS A 583 -5.42 25.89 -8.44
C LYS A 583 -6.30 24.70 -8.07
N PRO A 584 -7.50 24.56 -8.64
CA PRO A 584 -8.26 23.33 -8.55
C PRO A 584 -7.66 22.29 -9.51
N GLU A 585 -6.48 21.76 -9.16
CA GLU A 585 -5.94 20.57 -9.81
C GLU A 585 -6.82 19.38 -9.40
N ARG A 586 -7.71 18.92 -10.29
CA ARG A 586 -8.39 17.63 -10.11
C ARG A 586 -7.30 16.57 -9.94
N LEU A 587 -7.22 15.95 -8.76
CA LEU A 587 -6.27 14.89 -8.45
C LEU A 587 -6.50 13.72 -9.41
N SER A 588 -5.65 13.61 -10.43
CA SER A 588 -5.50 12.41 -11.23
C SER A 588 -4.47 11.50 -10.57
N ALA A 589 -4.48 10.20 -10.88
CA ALA A 589 -3.42 9.30 -10.43
C ALA A 589 -2.02 9.79 -10.84
N GLU A 590 -1.88 10.36 -12.05
CA GLU A 590 -0.63 10.97 -12.52
C GLU A 590 -0.24 12.21 -11.67
N THR A 591 -1.21 13.00 -11.21
CA THR A 591 -0.99 14.15 -10.30
C THR A 591 -0.63 13.70 -8.89
N ILE A 592 -1.21 12.61 -8.40
CA ILE A 592 -0.85 12.01 -7.10
C ILE A 592 0.59 11.48 -7.17
N CYS A 593 0.98 10.80 -8.26
CA CYS A 593 2.37 10.40 -8.48
C CYS A 593 3.33 11.59 -8.63
N ASP A 594 2.95 12.67 -9.35
CA ASP A 594 3.73 13.92 -9.43
C ASP A 594 3.75 14.71 -8.09
N LEU A 595 2.84 14.42 -7.13
CA LEU A 595 2.86 14.92 -5.74
C LEU A 595 3.78 14.08 -4.85
N PHE A 596 3.88 12.77 -5.09
CA PHE A 596 4.94 11.90 -4.56
C PHE A 596 6.30 12.08 -5.26
N ALA A 597 6.55 13.28 -5.80
CA ALA A 597 7.89 13.70 -6.19
C ALA A 597 8.75 13.88 -4.93
N ILE A 598 9.50 12.83 -4.56
CA ILE A 598 10.33 12.79 -3.35
C ILE A 598 11.23 14.04 -3.29
N HIS A 599 11.01 14.85 -2.26
CA HIS A 599 11.92 15.89 -1.82
C HIS A 599 12.41 15.48 -0.44
N SER A 600 13.65 15.01 -0.38
CA SER A 600 14.32 14.53 0.83
C SER A 600 14.50 15.67 1.83
N SER A 601 13.48 15.91 2.65
CA SER A 601 13.62 16.69 3.87
C SER A 601 14.34 15.84 4.91
N SER A 602 15.52 16.28 5.33
CA SER A 602 16.20 15.70 6.49
C SER A 602 15.37 15.96 7.75
N ASP A 603 14.63 14.95 8.24
CA ASP A 603 14.50 14.58 9.67
C ASP A 603 13.49 13.41 9.87
N VAL A 604 13.94 12.21 9.45
CA VAL A 604 13.73 10.88 10.08
C VAL A 604 12.32 10.25 10.23
N ASN A 605 12.08 9.30 9.32
CA ASN A 605 11.56 7.92 9.49
C ASN A 605 10.31 7.62 10.34
N LYS A 606 9.37 6.87 9.72
CA LYS A 606 8.62 5.80 10.43
C LYS A 606 8.17 4.58 9.59
N VAL A 607 8.64 4.44 8.35
CA VAL A 607 8.28 3.31 7.44
C VAL A 607 9.50 2.58 6.85
N GLU A 608 10.65 3.26 6.75
CA GLU A 608 11.86 2.86 5.99
C GLU A 608 12.53 1.50 6.33
N GLY A 609 12.02 0.72 7.29
CA GLY A 609 12.53 -0.63 7.57
C GLY A 609 11.90 -1.72 6.70
N ALA A 610 10.60 -1.60 6.39
CA ALA A 610 9.89 -2.60 5.58
C ALA A 610 10.22 -2.44 4.08
N ASP A 611 10.29 -1.19 3.61
CA ASP A 611 10.51 -0.88 2.19
C ASP A 611 11.81 -1.49 1.64
N PHE A 612 12.87 -1.58 2.45
CA PHE A 612 14.18 -2.11 2.01
C PHE A 612 14.16 -3.62 1.70
N TRP A 613 13.50 -4.43 2.53
CA TRP A 613 13.45 -5.89 2.32
C TRP A 613 12.26 -6.31 1.44
N MET A 614 11.15 -5.57 1.45
CA MET A 614 10.13 -5.72 0.41
C MET A 614 10.67 -5.33 -0.98
N SER A 615 11.70 -4.46 -1.05
CA SER A 615 12.47 -4.23 -2.28
C SER A 615 13.23 -5.48 -2.71
N TYR A 616 13.94 -6.19 -1.81
CA TYR A 616 14.80 -7.33 -2.18
C TYR A 616 14.09 -8.39 -3.05
N LEU A 617 12.95 -8.94 -2.61
CA LEU A 617 12.23 -9.94 -3.42
C LEU A 617 11.70 -9.32 -4.72
N GLN A 618 11.17 -8.09 -4.65
CA GLN A 618 10.69 -7.36 -5.82
C GLN A 618 11.82 -7.00 -6.80
N ASP A 619 13.06 -6.83 -6.36
CA ASP A 619 14.23 -6.52 -7.17
C ASP A 619 14.77 -7.78 -7.85
N VAL A 620 14.79 -8.94 -7.17
CA VAL A 620 15.07 -10.25 -7.78
C VAL A 620 13.99 -10.58 -8.83
N GLU A 621 12.72 -10.46 -8.46
CA GLU A 621 11.58 -10.69 -9.34
C GLU A 621 11.57 -9.70 -10.51
N MET A 622 11.85 -8.41 -10.28
CA MET A 622 11.93 -7.40 -11.33
C MET A 622 13.17 -7.56 -12.21
N ALA A 623 14.30 -8.06 -11.70
CA ALA A 623 15.45 -8.45 -12.49
C ALA A 623 15.09 -9.59 -13.46
N LEU A 624 14.43 -10.65 -12.96
CA LEU A 624 13.91 -11.74 -13.80
C LEU A 624 12.86 -11.24 -14.81
N LYS A 625 11.85 -10.46 -14.37
CA LYS A 625 10.81 -9.90 -15.26
C LYS A 625 11.39 -8.93 -16.30
N ARG A 626 12.43 -8.16 -15.95
CA ARG A 626 13.22 -7.32 -16.89
C ARG A 626 14.03 -8.17 -17.86
N MET A 627 14.71 -9.22 -17.40
CA MET A 627 15.48 -10.16 -18.23
C MET A 627 14.59 -10.84 -19.27
N LEU A 628 13.47 -11.44 -18.83
CA LEU A 628 12.45 -12.05 -19.68
C LEU A 628 11.83 -11.04 -20.65
N ASN A 629 11.77 -9.76 -20.30
CA ASN A 629 11.42 -8.65 -21.18
C ASN A 629 12.65 -8.08 -21.95
N PHE A 630 13.53 -8.95 -22.45
CA PHE A 630 14.71 -8.61 -23.24
C PHE A 630 15.65 -7.58 -22.57
N ASN A 631 15.84 -7.69 -21.26
CA ASN A 631 16.56 -6.76 -20.38
C ASN A 631 15.98 -5.33 -20.29
N VAL A 632 14.75 -5.09 -20.77
CA VAL A 632 14.07 -3.78 -20.74
C VAL A 632 13.06 -3.74 -19.57
N PRO A 633 12.97 -2.63 -18.80
CA PRO A 633 11.96 -2.52 -17.74
C PRO A 633 10.52 -2.72 -18.26
N PRO A 634 9.68 -3.52 -17.58
CA PRO A 634 8.30 -3.75 -18.01
C PRO A 634 7.47 -2.47 -17.90
N VAL A 635 6.88 -2.04 -19.01
CA VAL A 635 6.09 -0.80 -19.07
C VAL A 635 4.67 -1.07 -18.56
N LYS A 636 4.32 -0.52 -17.40
CA LYS A 636 3.01 -0.70 -16.71
C LYS A 636 1.76 -0.20 -17.48
N ASN A 637 1.82 0.02 -18.80
CA ASN A 637 0.74 0.53 -19.66
C ASN A 637 0.81 0.00 -21.12
N SER A 638 1.63 -1.01 -21.44
CA SER A 638 1.68 -1.57 -22.79
C SER A 638 0.52 -2.55 -23.05
N THR A 639 -0.60 -2.04 -23.55
CA THR A 639 -1.68 -2.85 -24.16
C THR A 639 -1.29 -3.30 -25.58
N GLY A 640 -0.09 -3.86 -25.71
CA GLY A 640 0.40 -4.50 -26.92
C GLY A 640 0.51 -6.00 -26.69
N GLU A 641 0.39 -6.79 -27.76
CA GLU A 641 0.56 -8.24 -27.70
C GLU A 641 1.98 -8.57 -27.21
N PRO A 642 2.15 -9.56 -26.30
CA PRO A 642 3.48 -9.95 -25.83
C PRO A 642 4.27 -10.58 -26.97
N VAL A 643 5.54 -10.18 -27.12
CA VAL A 643 6.45 -10.83 -28.09
C VAL A 643 6.72 -12.25 -27.62
N TRP A 644 6.24 -13.22 -28.40
CA TRP A 644 6.46 -14.64 -28.17
C TRP A 644 7.95 -14.97 -28.27
N LYS A 645 8.43 -15.80 -27.34
CA LYS A 645 9.85 -16.13 -27.17
C LYS A 645 10.04 -17.45 -26.44
N VAL A 646 11.20 -18.08 -26.64
CA VAL A 646 11.61 -19.30 -25.93
C VAL A 646 12.50 -18.94 -24.74
N LEU A 647 12.33 -19.62 -23.62
CA LEU A 647 13.24 -19.56 -22.46
C LEU A 647 14.16 -20.77 -22.46
N ILE A 648 15.46 -20.55 -22.53
CA ILE A 648 16.49 -21.60 -22.38
C ILE A 648 17.19 -21.39 -21.05
N TYR A 649 17.12 -22.35 -20.14
CA TYR A 649 17.85 -22.31 -18.88
C TYR A 649 18.64 -23.59 -18.63
N ASP A 650 19.68 -23.52 -17.80
CA ASP A 650 20.29 -24.72 -17.24
C ASP A 650 19.57 -25.10 -15.93
N ARG A 651 20.11 -26.07 -15.18
CA ARG A 651 19.54 -26.48 -13.90
C ARG A 651 19.66 -25.40 -12.81
N PHE A 652 20.69 -24.55 -12.87
CA PHE A 652 20.83 -23.43 -11.94
C PHE A 652 19.75 -22.37 -12.20
N GLY A 653 19.56 -21.98 -13.47
CA GLY A 653 18.51 -21.05 -13.88
C GLY A 653 17.09 -21.56 -13.61
N GLN A 654 16.87 -22.89 -13.74
CA GLN A 654 15.62 -23.54 -13.35
C GLN A 654 15.33 -23.38 -11.84
N ASP A 655 16.32 -23.67 -10.99
CA ASP A 655 16.18 -23.60 -9.52
C ASP A 655 15.98 -22.17 -9.00
N ILE A 656 16.50 -21.15 -9.72
CA ILE A 656 16.30 -19.73 -9.39
C ILE A 656 14.91 -19.24 -9.82
N ILE A 657 14.43 -19.63 -11.01
CA ILE A 657 13.14 -19.15 -11.55
C ILE A 657 11.94 -19.85 -10.88
N SER A 658 12.03 -21.16 -10.62
CA SER A 658 10.86 -21.96 -10.24
C SER A 658 10.18 -21.63 -8.90
N PRO A 659 10.86 -21.15 -7.84
CA PRO A 659 10.18 -20.69 -6.61
C PRO A 659 9.47 -19.33 -6.79
N LEU A 660 9.89 -18.54 -7.78
CA LEU A 660 9.54 -17.11 -7.90
C LEU A 660 8.52 -16.81 -9.01
N LEU A 661 8.45 -17.62 -10.07
CA LEU A 661 7.61 -17.36 -11.24
C LEU A 661 6.83 -18.61 -11.65
N SER A 662 5.50 -18.51 -11.60
CA SER A 662 4.63 -19.61 -12.05
C SER A 662 4.66 -19.79 -13.57
N VAL A 663 4.34 -21.00 -14.05
CA VAL A 663 4.18 -21.29 -15.49
C VAL A 663 3.10 -20.42 -16.13
N LYS A 664 2.13 -19.92 -15.34
CA LYS A 664 1.16 -18.92 -15.80
C LYS A 664 1.85 -17.59 -16.12
N GLU A 665 2.58 -17.02 -15.18
CA GLU A 665 3.25 -15.72 -15.35
C GLU A 665 4.32 -15.73 -16.45
N LEU A 666 5.03 -16.86 -16.63
CA LEU A 666 5.95 -17.03 -17.76
C LEU A 666 5.21 -16.86 -19.10
N ARG A 667 4.03 -17.48 -19.27
CA ARG A 667 3.20 -17.31 -20.48
C ARG A 667 2.63 -15.90 -20.60
N ASP A 668 2.18 -15.31 -19.50
CA ASP A 668 1.66 -13.93 -19.46
C ASP A 668 2.75 -12.90 -19.86
N MET A 669 4.04 -13.25 -19.67
CA MET A 669 5.21 -12.49 -20.15
C MET A 669 5.64 -12.83 -21.59
N GLY A 670 4.96 -13.74 -22.29
CA GLY A 670 5.25 -14.15 -23.67
C GLY A 670 6.16 -15.37 -23.83
N ILE A 671 6.53 -16.07 -22.76
CA ILE A 671 7.30 -17.32 -22.86
C ILE A 671 6.38 -18.44 -23.35
N THR A 672 6.55 -18.88 -24.59
CA THR A 672 5.74 -19.97 -25.19
C THR A 672 6.23 -21.34 -24.75
N LEU A 673 7.56 -21.51 -24.72
CA LEU A 673 8.26 -22.74 -24.35
C LEU A 673 9.39 -22.41 -23.38
N HIS A 674 9.62 -23.29 -22.41
CA HIS A 674 10.80 -23.27 -21.55
C HIS A 674 11.51 -24.62 -21.63
N LEU A 675 12.81 -24.61 -21.92
CA LEU A 675 13.60 -25.81 -22.23
C LEU A 675 14.95 -25.79 -21.50
N LEU A 676 15.45 -26.98 -21.18
CA LEU A 676 16.76 -27.15 -20.55
C LEU A 676 17.87 -27.02 -21.60
N LEU A 677 18.94 -26.29 -21.31
CA LEU A 677 20.09 -26.06 -22.21
C LEU A 677 20.70 -27.37 -22.74
N HIS A 678 20.67 -28.44 -21.95
CA HIS A 678 21.21 -29.75 -22.30
C HIS A 678 20.15 -30.76 -22.77
N SER A 679 18.92 -30.32 -23.08
CA SER A 679 18.00 -31.15 -23.86
C SER A 679 18.37 -31.13 -25.35
N ASP A 680 17.90 -32.15 -26.07
CA ASP A 680 17.66 -32.03 -27.50
C ASP A 680 16.59 -30.95 -27.75
N ARG A 681 16.73 -30.20 -28.85
CA ARG A 681 15.83 -29.11 -29.25
C ARG A 681 15.75 -29.00 -30.76
N ASP A 682 14.53 -28.91 -31.28
CA ASP A 682 14.29 -28.56 -32.67
C ASP A 682 14.58 -27.06 -32.92
N ALA A 683 14.91 -26.72 -34.16
CA ALA A 683 15.11 -25.32 -34.57
C ALA A 683 13.77 -24.59 -34.69
N ILE A 684 13.70 -23.37 -34.14
CA ILE A 684 12.56 -22.46 -34.20
C ILE A 684 13.07 -21.08 -34.68
N PRO A 685 13.51 -20.97 -35.96
CA PRO A 685 14.27 -19.83 -36.47
C PRO A 685 13.49 -18.52 -36.57
N ASP A 686 12.15 -18.56 -36.47
CA ASP A 686 11.26 -17.39 -36.50
C ASP A 686 10.90 -16.86 -35.09
N VAL A 687 11.58 -17.33 -34.03
CA VAL A 687 11.28 -16.96 -32.63
C VAL A 687 12.57 -16.58 -31.88
N PRO A 688 12.58 -15.48 -31.09
CA PRO A 688 13.72 -15.10 -30.26
C PRO A 688 13.85 -15.98 -29.01
N ALA A 689 15.08 -16.25 -28.58
CA ALA A 689 15.40 -17.05 -27.40
C ALA A 689 16.11 -16.23 -26.31
N VAL A 690 15.60 -16.34 -25.08
CA VAL A 690 16.19 -15.79 -23.86
C VAL A 690 16.93 -16.91 -23.14
N TYR A 691 18.25 -16.84 -23.10
CA TYR A 691 19.10 -17.75 -22.33
C TYR A 691 19.31 -17.21 -20.92
N PHE A 692 19.18 -18.06 -19.90
CA PHE A 692 19.49 -17.75 -18.49
C PHE A 692 20.24 -18.93 -17.86
N VAL A 693 21.57 -18.84 -17.81
CA VAL A 693 22.46 -19.99 -17.58
C VAL A 693 23.70 -19.63 -16.74
N MET A 694 24.30 -20.60 -16.06
CA MET A 694 25.60 -20.42 -15.42
C MET A 694 26.72 -20.38 -16.49
N PRO A 695 27.77 -19.55 -16.38
CA PRO A 695 28.91 -19.54 -17.31
C PRO A 695 29.89 -20.73 -17.12
N THR A 696 29.38 -21.96 -17.06
CA THR A 696 30.19 -23.20 -17.08
C THR A 696 30.70 -23.48 -18.50
N GLU A 697 31.79 -24.24 -18.65
CA GLU A 697 32.36 -24.56 -19.97
C GLU A 697 31.39 -25.39 -20.82
N GLU A 698 30.78 -26.41 -20.21
CA GLU A 698 29.70 -27.22 -20.81
C GLU A 698 28.53 -26.37 -21.35
N ASN A 699 28.09 -25.36 -20.59
CA ASN A 699 27.03 -24.46 -21.03
C ASN A 699 27.47 -23.58 -22.21
N ILE A 700 28.69 -23.02 -22.13
CA ILE A 700 29.25 -22.16 -23.18
C ILE A 700 29.42 -22.94 -24.49
N ASP A 701 29.94 -24.17 -24.44
CA ASP A 701 30.07 -25.03 -25.63
C ASP A 701 28.71 -25.39 -26.23
N ARG A 702 27.71 -25.70 -25.39
CA ARG A 702 26.34 -26.01 -25.84
C ARG A 702 25.66 -24.79 -26.49
N MET A 703 25.93 -23.58 -26.00
CA MET A 703 25.48 -22.32 -26.61
C MET A 703 26.22 -22.02 -27.93
N CYS A 704 27.53 -22.27 -27.98
CA CYS A 704 28.32 -22.17 -29.21
C CYS A 704 27.81 -23.14 -30.29
N GLN A 705 27.32 -24.33 -29.90
CA GLN A 705 26.63 -25.25 -30.80
C GLN A 705 25.27 -24.72 -31.27
N ASP A 706 24.44 -24.16 -30.38
CA ASP A 706 23.15 -23.56 -30.75
C ASP A 706 23.31 -22.38 -31.73
N LEU A 707 24.39 -21.60 -31.62
CA LEU A 707 24.74 -20.52 -32.55
C LEU A 707 25.21 -21.06 -33.91
N ARG A 708 26.05 -22.10 -33.94
CA ARG A 708 26.47 -22.79 -35.18
C ARG A 708 25.30 -23.42 -35.94
N ASN A 709 24.30 -23.91 -35.20
CA ASN A 709 23.10 -24.51 -35.76
C ASN A 709 21.97 -23.50 -36.09
N GLN A 710 22.12 -22.22 -35.71
CA GLN A 710 21.14 -21.14 -35.89
C GLN A 710 19.70 -21.54 -35.50
N LEU A 711 19.53 -22.11 -34.30
CA LEU A 711 18.25 -22.63 -33.81
C LEU A 711 17.15 -21.55 -33.62
N TYR A 712 17.49 -20.26 -33.53
CA TYR A 712 16.56 -19.18 -33.14
C TYR A 712 16.78 -17.90 -33.95
N GLU A 713 15.75 -17.03 -34.03
CA GLU A 713 15.83 -15.74 -34.75
C GLU A 713 16.92 -14.83 -34.16
N SER A 714 16.94 -14.75 -32.82
CA SER A 714 17.90 -13.94 -32.07
C SER A 714 18.11 -14.47 -30.66
N TYR A 715 19.28 -14.18 -30.11
CA TYR A 715 19.82 -14.75 -28.89
C TYR A 715 20.05 -13.64 -27.86
N TYR A 716 19.35 -13.72 -26.73
CA TYR A 716 19.50 -12.82 -25.58
C TYR A 716 20.22 -13.60 -24.47
N LEU A 717 21.53 -13.37 -24.34
CA LEU A 717 22.40 -14.16 -23.47
C LEU A 717 22.46 -13.54 -22.06
N ASN A 718 21.97 -14.26 -21.06
CA ASN A 718 21.98 -13.81 -19.67
C ASN A 718 22.73 -14.82 -18.80
N PHE A 719 23.79 -14.37 -18.14
CA PHE A 719 24.58 -15.21 -17.25
C PHE A 719 24.17 -14.99 -15.79
N ILE A 720 24.01 -16.08 -15.05
CA ILE A 720 23.59 -16.08 -13.64
C ILE A 720 24.64 -15.34 -12.77
N SER A 721 25.92 -15.61 -13.02
CA SER A 721 27.10 -14.94 -12.48
C SER A 721 27.94 -14.32 -13.60
N ALA A 722 28.94 -13.51 -13.27
CA ALA A 722 29.73 -12.77 -14.26
C ALA A 722 30.55 -13.69 -15.18
N ILE A 723 30.41 -13.54 -16.50
CA ILE A 723 31.18 -14.33 -17.48
C ILE A 723 32.66 -13.92 -17.53
N SER A 724 33.57 -14.91 -17.65
CA SER A 724 34.99 -14.64 -17.84
C SER A 724 35.28 -14.18 -19.28
N ARG A 725 36.29 -13.32 -19.45
CA ARG A 725 36.64 -12.76 -20.75
C ARG A 725 36.91 -13.83 -21.83
N SER A 726 37.59 -14.94 -21.48
CA SER A 726 37.84 -16.04 -22.41
C SER A 726 36.53 -16.60 -22.96
N LYS A 727 35.60 -16.99 -22.07
CA LYS A 727 34.30 -17.59 -22.44
C LYS A 727 33.45 -16.65 -23.30
N LEU A 728 33.59 -15.33 -23.12
CA LEU A 728 32.95 -14.33 -23.98
C LEU A 728 33.62 -14.23 -25.36
N GLU A 729 34.95 -14.32 -25.42
CA GLU A 729 35.71 -14.40 -26.69
C GLU A 729 35.42 -15.71 -27.43
N ASP A 730 35.22 -16.84 -26.73
CA ASP A 730 34.82 -18.13 -27.29
C ASP A 730 33.43 -18.07 -27.96
N ILE A 731 32.43 -17.45 -27.30
CA ILE A 731 31.11 -17.17 -27.89
C ILE A 731 31.24 -16.26 -29.12
N ALA A 732 32.05 -15.20 -29.04
CA ALA A 732 32.25 -14.29 -30.16
C ALA A 732 32.87 -15.00 -31.37
N ASN A 733 33.88 -15.84 -31.15
CA ASN A 733 34.49 -16.67 -32.19
C ASN A 733 33.48 -17.65 -32.81
N ALA A 734 32.62 -18.29 -32.01
CA ALA A 734 31.56 -19.16 -32.50
C ALA A 734 30.52 -18.40 -33.34
N ALA A 735 30.08 -17.22 -32.89
CA ALA A 735 29.11 -16.39 -33.61
C ALA A 735 29.69 -15.84 -34.94
N ILE A 736 30.99 -15.49 -34.97
CA ILE A 736 31.69 -15.10 -36.20
C ILE A 736 31.77 -16.28 -37.17
N GLY A 737 32.23 -17.45 -36.70
CA GLY A 737 32.33 -18.67 -37.54
C GLY A 737 30.99 -19.17 -38.07
N ALA A 738 29.90 -18.94 -37.33
CA ALA A 738 28.53 -19.27 -37.74
C ALA A 738 27.85 -18.19 -38.60
N ASN A 739 28.49 -17.03 -38.83
CA ASN A 739 27.89 -15.82 -39.40
C ASN A 739 26.60 -15.37 -38.67
N ALA A 740 26.52 -15.66 -37.35
CA ALA A 740 25.38 -15.42 -36.48
C ALA A 740 25.52 -14.13 -35.63
N VAL A 741 26.56 -13.31 -35.89
CA VAL A 741 26.88 -12.11 -35.08
C VAL A 741 25.70 -11.14 -34.96
N THR A 742 24.88 -10.99 -36.01
CA THR A 742 23.69 -10.14 -35.99
C THR A 742 22.49 -10.75 -35.26
N GLN A 743 22.51 -12.05 -34.96
CA GLN A 743 21.47 -12.75 -34.19
C GLN A 743 21.72 -12.60 -32.68
N VAL A 744 22.97 -12.38 -32.23
CA VAL A 744 23.29 -12.14 -30.81
C VAL A 744 22.89 -10.71 -30.42
N ALA A 745 21.65 -10.56 -29.95
CA ALA A 745 21.04 -9.26 -29.71
C ALA A 745 21.55 -8.56 -28.44
N LYS A 746 21.82 -9.32 -27.37
CA LYS A 746 22.24 -8.81 -26.06
C LYS A 746 23.07 -9.85 -25.29
N VAL A 747 24.01 -9.36 -24.48
CA VAL A 747 24.75 -10.13 -23.48
C VAL A 747 24.73 -9.37 -22.14
N PHE A 748 24.34 -10.03 -21.05
CA PHE A 748 24.22 -9.43 -19.72
C PHE A 748 24.61 -10.42 -18.60
N ASP A 749 25.42 -9.96 -17.64
CA ASP A 749 25.53 -10.60 -16.33
C ASP A 749 24.35 -10.14 -15.45
N GLN A 750 23.61 -11.08 -14.84
CA GLN A 750 22.44 -10.77 -14.00
C GLN A 750 22.78 -10.67 -12.50
N TYR A 751 23.87 -11.31 -12.06
CA TYR A 751 24.25 -11.42 -10.64
C TYR A 751 23.17 -12.06 -9.76
N LEU A 752 22.43 -13.04 -10.28
CA LEU A 752 21.36 -13.77 -9.57
C LEU A 752 21.83 -15.16 -9.10
N ASN A 753 23.10 -15.30 -8.68
CA ASN A 753 23.67 -16.58 -8.25
C ASN A 753 23.29 -16.96 -6.81
N PHE A 754 21.98 -17.08 -6.57
CA PHE A 754 21.37 -17.53 -5.32
C PHE A 754 19.88 -17.85 -5.56
N ILE A 755 19.32 -18.73 -4.75
CA ILE A 755 17.90 -19.11 -4.77
C ILE A 755 17.20 -18.42 -3.60
N THR A 756 16.05 -17.80 -3.85
CA THR A 756 15.21 -17.19 -2.80
C THR A 756 13.98 -18.06 -2.59
N LEU A 757 13.69 -18.45 -1.35
CA LEU A 757 12.58 -19.36 -1.00
C LEU A 757 11.48 -18.68 -0.17
N GLU A 758 11.83 -17.62 0.56
CA GLU A 758 10.92 -16.76 1.31
C GLU A 758 11.47 -15.31 1.24
N ASP A 759 10.63 -14.31 1.51
CA ASP A 759 10.94 -12.87 1.46
C ASP A 759 12.24 -12.47 2.19
N ASP A 760 12.55 -13.19 3.27
CA ASP A 760 13.68 -13.01 4.17
C ASP A 760 14.60 -14.25 4.23
N MET A 761 14.61 -15.10 3.18
CA MET A 761 15.46 -16.30 3.10
C MET A 761 16.09 -16.59 1.73
N PHE A 762 17.42 -16.77 1.70
CA PHE A 762 18.16 -17.24 0.52
C PHE A 762 19.06 -18.47 0.78
N VAL A 763 19.34 -19.21 -0.29
CA VAL A 763 20.24 -20.38 -0.32
C VAL A 763 21.18 -20.22 -1.51
N LEU A 764 22.47 -20.51 -1.38
CA LEU A 764 23.41 -20.27 -2.48
C LEU A 764 23.19 -21.21 -3.67
N CYS A 765 22.98 -22.50 -3.42
CA CYS A 765 22.76 -23.49 -4.48
C CYS A 765 21.92 -24.68 -4.02
N ASN A 766 21.27 -25.32 -5.00
CA ASN A 766 20.57 -26.60 -4.85
C ASN A 766 21.23 -27.66 -5.76
N GLN A 767 21.43 -27.32 -7.04
CA GLN A 767 22.41 -28.04 -7.88
C GLN A 767 23.80 -28.04 -7.22
N ASN A 768 24.47 -29.20 -7.24
CA ASN A 768 25.81 -29.40 -6.66
C ASN A 768 25.98 -29.00 -5.19
N LYS A 769 24.89 -28.93 -4.40
CA LYS A 769 24.93 -28.51 -2.97
C LYS A 769 25.89 -29.31 -2.09
N GLU A 770 26.14 -30.58 -2.43
CA GLU A 770 27.15 -31.44 -1.81
C GLU A 770 28.58 -30.83 -1.85
N LEU A 771 28.91 -29.92 -2.79
CA LEU A 771 30.22 -29.24 -2.89
C LEU A 771 30.42 -28.12 -1.86
N VAL A 772 29.35 -27.46 -1.40
CA VAL A 772 29.41 -26.39 -0.36
C VAL A 772 28.85 -26.87 0.98
N SER A 773 28.64 -28.18 1.10
CA SER A 773 28.05 -28.86 2.25
C SER A 773 28.96 -28.83 3.49
N TYR A 774 28.40 -29.14 4.66
CA TYR A 774 29.19 -29.33 5.88
C TYR A 774 30.26 -30.43 5.68
N ARG A 775 29.90 -31.51 4.97
CA ARG A 775 30.84 -32.58 4.61
C ARG A 775 32.01 -32.09 3.77
N ALA A 776 31.76 -31.33 2.70
CA ALA A 776 32.84 -30.90 1.80
C ALA A 776 33.90 -30.07 2.53
N ILE A 777 33.48 -29.22 3.46
CA ILE A 777 34.35 -28.35 4.25
C ILE A 777 35.09 -29.12 5.37
N ASN A 778 34.49 -30.17 5.94
CA ASN A 778 35.03 -30.84 7.14
C ASN A 778 35.62 -32.25 6.89
N ARG A 779 35.78 -32.68 5.63
CA ARG A 779 36.40 -33.98 5.30
C ARG A 779 37.92 -33.96 5.53
N PRO A 780 38.55 -35.04 6.02
CA PRO A 780 39.97 -35.04 6.39
C PRO A 780 40.95 -35.08 5.21
N ASP A 781 40.44 -35.34 4.01
CA ASP A 781 41.18 -35.49 2.75
C ASP A 781 41.19 -34.22 1.87
N ILE A 782 40.55 -33.13 2.31
CA ILE A 782 40.46 -31.89 1.52
C ILE A 782 41.82 -31.20 1.35
N THR A 783 42.13 -30.78 0.12
CA THR A 783 43.30 -29.94 -0.16
C THR A 783 42.99 -28.45 0.04
N ASP A 784 44.03 -27.65 0.34
CA ASP A 784 43.90 -26.18 0.40
C ASP A 784 43.29 -25.59 -0.89
N THR A 785 43.61 -26.18 -2.05
CA THR A 785 43.08 -25.76 -3.36
C THR A 785 41.58 -26.04 -3.53
N GLU A 786 41.09 -27.17 -3.03
CA GLU A 786 39.66 -27.47 -3.02
C GLU A 786 38.93 -26.57 -2.00
N MET A 787 39.51 -26.35 -0.82
CA MET A 787 38.98 -25.44 0.20
C MET A 787 38.83 -24.02 -0.36
N GLU A 788 39.88 -23.48 -0.99
CA GLU A 788 39.85 -22.16 -1.63
C GLU A 788 38.75 -22.06 -2.69
N THR A 789 38.55 -23.11 -3.49
CA THR A 789 37.52 -23.20 -4.55
C THR A 789 36.10 -23.21 -3.97
N ILE A 790 35.87 -23.93 -2.86
CA ILE A 790 34.60 -23.94 -2.13
C ILE A 790 34.30 -22.55 -1.57
N MET A 791 35.30 -21.90 -0.95
CA MET A 791 35.15 -20.56 -0.39
C MET A 791 34.91 -19.51 -1.47
N ASP A 792 35.58 -19.58 -2.63
CA ASP A 792 35.32 -18.69 -3.76
C ASP A 792 33.91 -18.90 -4.34
N THR A 793 33.41 -20.14 -4.41
CA THR A 793 32.03 -20.43 -4.81
C THR A 793 31.00 -19.78 -3.87
N ILE A 794 31.25 -19.83 -2.55
CA ILE A 794 30.41 -19.18 -1.54
C ILE A 794 30.48 -17.65 -1.67
N VAL A 795 31.68 -17.10 -1.84
CA VAL A 795 31.94 -15.65 -1.96
C VAL A 795 31.34 -15.06 -3.24
N ASP A 796 31.39 -15.78 -4.35
CA ASP A 796 30.83 -15.35 -5.64
C ASP A 796 29.31 -15.25 -5.59
N SER A 797 28.67 -16.21 -4.91
CA SER A 797 27.23 -16.24 -4.68
C SER A 797 26.79 -15.13 -3.72
N LEU A 798 27.51 -14.92 -2.61
CA LEU A 798 27.28 -13.80 -1.69
C LEU A 798 27.52 -12.42 -2.36
N PHE A 799 28.52 -12.30 -3.21
CA PHE A 799 28.78 -11.08 -3.98
C PHE A 799 27.62 -10.78 -4.93
N CYS A 800 27.09 -11.81 -5.62
CA CYS A 800 25.89 -11.68 -6.46
C CYS A 800 24.68 -11.18 -5.65
N PHE A 801 24.40 -11.80 -4.50
CA PHE A 801 23.36 -11.36 -3.56
C PHE A 801 23.50 -9.87 -3.17
N PHE A 802 24.71 -9.43 -2.79
CA PHE A 802 24.93 -8.02 -2.41
C PHE A 802 24.81 -7.04 -3.58
N VAL A 803 25.21 -7.45 -4.80
CA VAL A 803 24.98 -6.65 -6.01
C VAL A 803 23.48 -6.49 -6.30
N THR A 804 22.68 -7.56 -6.18
CA THR A 804 21.21 -7.48 -6.36
C THR A 804 20.54 -6.62 -5.28
N LEU A 805 21.00 -6.72 -4.02
CA LEU A 805 20.51 -5.91 -2.90
C LEU A 805 20.96 -4.42 -2.98
N GLY A 806 21.89 -4.09 -3.88
CA GLY A 806 22.47 -2.74 -4.01
C GLY A 806 23.27 -2.26 -2.78
N ALA A 807 23.52 -3.14 -1.81
CA ALA A 807 24.00 -2.78 -0.47
C ALA A 807 25.39 -3.34 -0.18
N ILE A 808 26.16 -2.63 0.65
CA ILE A 808 27.50 -3.05 1.07
C ILE A 808 27.54 -3.20 2.59
N PRO A 809 27.67 -4.43 3.12
CA PRO A 809 27.50 -4.71 4.54
C PRO A 809 28.70 -4.24 5.37
N ILE A 810 28.56 -4.34 6.69
CA ILE A 810 29.67 -4.45 7.64
C ILE A 810 29.75 -5.92 8.07
N ILE A 811 30.91 -6.56 7.95
CA ILE A 811 31.05 -8.01 8.12
C ILE A 811 31.59 -8.35 9.51
N ARG A 812 30.95 -9.31 10.18
CA ARG A 812 31.37 -9.95 11.43
C ARG A 812 31.47 -11.46 11.22
N CYS A 813 32.51 -12.09 11.75
CA CYS A 813 32.68 -13.55 11.74
C CYS A 813 33.50 -13.98 12.98
N SER A 814 33.41 -15.26 13.35
CA SER A 814 34.35 -15.89 14.29
C SER A 814 35.77 -15.98 13.70
N ARG A 815 36.75 -16.39 14.51
CA ARG A 815 38.14 -16.59 14.09
C ARG A 815 38.45 -18.06 13.86
N GLY A 816 39.35 -18.36 12.93
CA GLY A 816 39.86 -19.71 12.66
C GLY A 816 38.83 -20.67 12.07
N THR A 817 37.80 -20.14 11.40
CA THR A 817 36.69 -20.90 10.81
C THR A 817 36.59 -20.65 9.31
N ALA A 818 35.81 -21.48 8.60
CA ALA A 818 35.51 -21.25 7.18
C ALA A 818 34.80 -19.90 6.96
N ALA A 819 34.00 -19.46 7.93
CA ALA A 819 33.38 -18.14 7.96
C ALA A 819 34.40 -16.97 7.93
N GLU A 820 35.62 -17.14 8.46
CA GLU A 820 36.69 -16.13 8.33
C GLU A 820 37.25 -16.07 6.91
N MET A 821 37.46 -17.22 6.25
CA MET A 821 37.94 -17.26 4.87
C MET A 821 36.95 -16.57 3.92
N VAL A 822 35.65 -16.86 4.08
CA VAL A 822 34.56 -16.18 3.36
C VAL A 822 34.55 -14.68 3.66
N ALA A 823 34.69 -14.26 4.93
CA ALA A 823 34.71 -12.85 5.31
C ALA A 823 35.85 -12.08 4.61
N VAL A 824 37.07 -12.64 4.62
CA VAL A 824 38.27 -12.00 4.03
C VAL A 824 38.17 -11.92 2.51
N LYS A 825 37.76 -13.02 1.85
CA LYS A 825 37.56 -13.06 0.39
C LYS A 825 36.45 -12.11 -0.07
N LEU A 826 35.31 -12.07 0.64
CA LEU A 826 34.19 -11.18 0.32
C LEU A 826 34.53 -9.70 0.56
N ASP A 827 35.19 -9.37 1.68
CA ASP A 827 35.68 -8.02 1.97
C ASP A 827 36.65 -7.54 0.87
N LYS A 828 37.59 -8.39 0.44
CA LYS A 828 38.46 -8.12 -0.71
C LYS A 828 37.66 -7.87 -1.99
N LYS A 829 36.76 -8.77 -2.39
CA LYS A 829 35.99 -8.65 -3.65
C LYS A 829 35.11 -7.40 -3.69
N LEU A 830 34.48 -7.03 -2.57
CA LEU A 830 33.71 -5.79 -2.43
C LEU A 830 34.60 -4.54 -2.51
N ARG A 831 35.79 -4.55 -1.88
CA ARG A 831 36.78 -3.46 -1.99
C ARG A 831 37.30 -3.26 -3.40
N GLU A 832 37.52 -4.35 -4.14
CA GLU A 832 38.04 -4.30 -5.50
C GLU A 832 37.01 -3.71 -6.47
N ASN A 833 35.74 -4.11 -6.38
CA ASN A 833 34.68 -3.47 -7.18
C ASN A 833 34.48 -1.98 -6.80
N LEU A 834 34.54 -1.63 -5.51
CA LEU A 834 34.45 -0.24 -5.03
C LEU A 834 35.60 0.66 -5.50
N ARG A 835 36.75 0.10 -5.88
CA ARG A 835 37.91 0.87 -6.37
C ARG A 835 37.81 1.22 -7.84
N ASP A 836 37.09 0.43 -8.64
CA ASP A 836 36.83 0.75 -10.04
C ASP A 836 35.62 1.70 -10.15
N ALA A 837 35.88 2.99 -10.01
CA ALA A 837 34.86 4.04 -10.15
C ALA A 837 34.22 4.14 -11.56
N ARG A 838 34.60 3.30 -12.54
CA ARG A 838 33.93 3.19 -13.85
C ARG A 838 33.02 1.96 -13.95
N ASN A 839 33.32 0.88 -13.22
CA ASN A 839 32.57 -0.38 -13.24
C ASN A 839 31.97 -0.79 -11.87
N SER A 840 32.01 0.10 -10.88
CA SER A 840 31.45 -0.12 -9.54
C SER A 840 29.93 -0.33 -9.60
N LEU A 841 29.50 -1.56 -9.32
CA LEU A 841 28.12 -2.03 -9.44
C LEU A 841 27.20 -1.36 -8.39
N PHE A 842 27.80 -0.89 -7.30
CA PHE A 842 27.12 -0.26 -6.16
C PHE A 842 26.95 1.27 -6.30
N THR A 843 27.23 1.85 -7.48
CA THR A 843 27.22 3.31 -7.69
C THR A 843 26.66 3.79 -9.05
N GLY A 844 26.14 2.90 -9.90
CA GLY A 844 25.68 3.24 -11.25
C GLY A 844 24.21 3.69 -11.34
N ASP A 845 23.87 4.44 -12.41
CA ASP A 845 22.51 4.89 -12.77
C ASP A 845 21.48 3.75 -12.97
N THR A 846 21.92 2.47 -12.91
CA THR A 846 21.07 1.28 -12.97
C THR A 846 20.32 1.00 -11.67
N LEU A 847 20.80 1.50 -10.53
CA LEU A 847 20.09 1.45 -9.25
C LEU A 847 19.27 2.74 -9.08
N GLY A 848 18.04 2.60 -8.60
CA GLY A 848 17.11 3.74 -8.51
C GLY A 848 17.61 4.79 -7.50
N ALA A 849 17.38 6.07 -7.79
CA ALA A 849 17.83 7.21 -6.97
C ALA A 849 17.10 7.37 -5.60
N GLY A 850 16.73 6.25 -4.96
CA GLY A 850 16.14 6.15 -3.63
C GLY A 850 16.76 5.06 -2.74
N GLN A 851 17.56 4.12 -3.27
CA GLN A 851 18.15 2.99 -2.50
C GLN A 851 19.36 3.37 -1.60
N PHE A 852 19.40 4.61 -1.10
CA PHE A 852 20.41 5.03 -0.12
C PHE A 852 19.91 4.81 1.31
N SER A 853 19.99 3.57 1.84
CA SER A 853 19.83 3.37 3.29
C SER A 853 20.91 4.17 4.02
N PHE A 854 20.49 4.97 5.01
CA PHE A 854 21.40 5.78 5.84
C PHE A 854 22.18 4.93 6.85
N GLN A 855 21.83 3.65 7.00
CA GLN A 855 22.59 2.65 7.74
C GLN A 855 23.09 1.58 6.77
N ARG A 856 23.96 0.69 7.24
CA ARG A 856 24.46 -0.45 6.45
C ARG A 856 24.06 -1.74 7.15
N PRO A 857 23.64 -2.78 6.40
CA PRO A 857 23.28 -4.05 6.99
C PRO A 857 24.51 -4.72 7.62
N LEU A 858 24.28 -5.36 8.76
CA LEU A 858 25.26 -6.20 9.43
C LEU A 858 25.28 -7.60 8.79
N LEU A 859 26.35 -7.99 8.13
CA LEU A 859 26.56 -9.40 7.72
C LEU A 859 27.22 -10.15 8.87
N VAL A 860 26.50 -11.10 9.46
CA VAL A 860 27.02 -12.06 10.44
C VAL A 860 27.28 -13.38 9.73
N LEU A 861 28.55 -13.72 9.53
CA LEU A 861 28.95 -15.04 9.04
C LEU A 861 29.15 -15.99 10.22
N VAL A 862 28.47 -17.13 10.17
CA VAL A 862 28.49 -18.17 11.20
C VAL A 862 28.92 -19.50 10.57
N ASP A 863 29.66 -20.30 11.31
CA ASP A 863 30.05 -21.66 10.91
C ASP A 863 29.11 -22.67 11.57
N ARG A 864 28.62 -23.66 10.81
CA ARG A 864 27.73 -24.74 11.31
C ARG A 864 28.29 -25.47 12.53
N ASN A 865 29.62 -25.48 12.71
CA ASN A 865 30.26 -26.00 13.93
C ASN A 865 29.78 -25.35 15.25
N ILE A 866 29.07 -24.21 15.22
CA ILE A 866 28.53 -23.57 16.42
C ILE A 866 27.27 -24.26 16.98
N ASP A 867 26.52 -24.97 16.13
CA ASP A 867 25.30 -25.69 16.52
C ASP A 867 25.05 -26.89 15.58
N LEU A 868 25.44 -28.08 16.04
CA LEU A 868 25.13 -29.35 15.39
C LEU A 868 23.87 -30.03 15.97
N ALA A 869 23.23 -29.45 17.00
CA ALA A 869 22.07 -30.04 17.68
C ALA A 869 20.76 -29.61 17.02
N THR A 870 20.57 -28.31 16.75
CA THR A 870 19.38 -27.79 16.06
C THR A 870 19.12 -28.51 14.72
N PRO A 871 20.12 -28.72 13.82
CA PRO A 871 19.97 -29.55 12.62
C PRO A 871 19.38 -30.96 12.78
N LEU A 872 19.45 -31.55 13.97
CA LEU A 872 18.99 -32.91 14.26
C LEU A 872 17.62 -32.93 14.96
N HIS A 873 17.20 -31.81 15.55
CA HIS A 873 16.00 -31.69 16.36
C HIS A 873 14.74 -31.99 15.53
N HIS A 874 13.81 -32.77 16.08
CA HIS A 874 12.45 -32.84 15.55
C HIS A 874 11.76 -31.47 15.70
N THR A 875 10.83 -31.17 14.80
CA THR A 875 10.31 -29.80 14.65
C THR A 875 8.79 -29.79 14.73
N TRP A 876 8.21 -28.72 15.28
CA TRP A 876 6.75 -28.64 15.50
C TRP A 876 6.06 -27.47 14.78
N THR A 877 6.79 -26.69 13.98
CA THR A 877 6.23 -25.67 13.09
C THR A 877 6.03 -26.24 11.69
N TYR A 878 4.96 -25.84 11.00
CA TYR A 878 4.45 -26.55 9.83
C TYR A 878 5.47 -26.67 8.68
N GLN A 879 6.20 -25.59 8.35
CA GLN A 879 7.22 -25.61 7.29
C GLN A 879 8.44 -26.47 7.62
N ALA A 880 8.97 -26.34 8.85
CA ALA A 880 10.12 -27.13 9.28
C ALA A 880 9.76 -28.63 9.34
N LEU A 881 8.54 -28.96 9.76
CA LEU A 881 8.07 -30.33 9.88
C LEU A 881 7.79 -30.96 8.50
N VAL A 882 7.20 -30.21 7.57
CA VAL A 882 7.08 -30.62 6.16
C VAL A 882 8.45 -30.91 5.55
N HIS A 883 9.48 -30.10 5.83
CA HIS A 883 10.84 -30.33 5.35
C HIS A 883 11.54 -31.55 6.01
N ASP A 884 11.17 -31.88 7.25
CA ASP A 884 11.78 -32.97 8.02
C ASP A 884 11.17 -34.34 7.72
N VAL A 885 9.88 -34.41 7.35
CA VAL A 885 9.18 -35.71 7.11
C VAL A 885 8.72 -35.95 5.68
N LEU A 886 8.71 -34.96 4.79
CA LEU A 886 8.27 -35.11 3.38
C LEU A 886 9.38 -34.74 2.38
N ASP A 887 9.22 -35.20 1.13
CA ASP A 887 10.03 -34.78 -0.02
C ASP A 887 9.63 -33.34 -0.43
N PHE A 888 10.18 -32.35 0.28
CA PHE A 888 9.90 -30.92 0.12
C PHE A 888 11.14 -30.13 -0.33
N HIS A 889 11.23 -29.79 -1.61
CA HIS A 889 12.38 -29.10 -2.20
C HIS A 889 11.90 -27.98 -3.15
N LEU A 890 12.58 -26.82 -3.17
CA LEU A 890 12.24 -25.64 -4.00
C LEU A 890 10.74 -25.25 -3.92
N ASN A 891 10.21 -25.16 -2.70
CA ASN A 891 8.80 -24.87 -2.41
C ASN A 891 7.78 -25.85 -3.03
N ARG A 892 8.21 -27.06 -3.42
CA ARG A 892 7.36 -28.16 -3.91
C ARG A 892 7.40 -29.37 -2.99
N VAL A 893 6.23 -29.86 -2.58
CA VAL A 893 6.07 -31.13 -1.84
C VAL A 893 5.70 -32.24 -2.83
N ASN A 894 6.38 -33.38 -2.79
CA ASN A 894 5.99 -34.59 -3.53
C ASN A 894 5.43 -35.64 -2.57
N LEU A 895 4.17 -36.03 -2.75
CA LEU A 895 3.60 -37.19 -2.04
C LEU A 895 3.62 -38.42 -2.95
N GLU A 896 3.91 -39.60 -2.39
CA GLU A 896 3.63 -40.88 -3.06
C GLU A 896 2.20 -41.30 -2.75
N GLU A 897 1.43 -41.73 -3.76
CA GLU A 897 0.11 -42.30 -3.52
C GLU A 897 0.24 -43.66 -2.83
N SER A 898 -0.26 -43.76 -1.60
CA SER A 898 -0.48 -45.05 -0.93
C SER A 898 -1.38 -45.93 -1.81
N PRO A 899 -1.03 -47.20 -2.05
CA PRO A 899 -1.77 -48.05 -2.99
C PRO A 899 -3.18 -48.32 -2.45
N GLY A 900 -4.17 -47.64 -3.02
CA GLY A 900 -5.58 -47.88 -2.75
C GLY A 900 -5.94 -49.35 -2.96
N MET A 901 -6.83 -49.88 -2.12
CA MET A 901 -7.09 -51.32 -2.01
C MET A 901 -7.99 -51.88 -3.15
N GLU A 902 -7.59 -51.62 -4.40
CA GLU A 902 -8.21 -52.19 -5.60
C GLU A 902 -7.41 -53.40 -6.09
N SER A 903 -8.01 -54.58 -5.96
CA SER A 903 -7.47 -55.86 -6.44
C SER A 903 -7.49 -55.96 -7.98
N SER A 904 -6.54 -55.27 -8.62
CA SER A 904 -6.30 -55.38 -10.07
C SER A 904 -6.03 -56.84 -10.48
N PRO A 905 -6.64 -57.37 -11.57
CA PRO A 905 -6.45 -58.76 -11.98
C PRO A 905 -4.99 -59.12 -12.30
N ALA A 906 -4.62 -60.37 -12.00
CA ALA A 906 -3.28 -60.90 -12.25
C ALA A 906 -2.95 -60.87 -13.76
N GLY A 907 -1.88 -60.17 -14.14
CA GLY A 907 -1.38 -60.10 -15.53
C GLY A 907 -1.03 -58.69 -16.02
N ALA A 908 -1.44 -57.63 -15.32
CA ALA A 908 -1.07 -56.26 -15.68
C ALA A 908 0.44 -55.98 -15.43
N ARG A 909 1.08 -55.24 -16.34
CA ARG A 909 2.43 -54.67 -16.12
C ARG A 909 2.41 -53.76 -14.88
N PRO A 910 3.51 -53.65 -14.10
CA PRO A 910 3.55 -52.78 -12.93
C PRO A 910 3.24 -51.34 -13.34
N LYS A 911 2.14 -50.79 -12.82
CA LYS A 911 1.84 -49.36 -12.94
C LYS A 911 2.97 -48.58 -12.29
N LYS A 912 3.50 -47.58 -13.00
CA LYS A 912 4.47 -46.62 -12.44
C LYS A 912 3.79 -45.94 -11.25
N LYS A 913 4.45 -45.87 -10.08
CA LYS A 913 3.91 -45.11 -8.93
C LYS A 913 3.63 -43.68 -9.40
N ASN A 914 2.39 -43.23 -9.30
CA ASN A 914 2.07 -41.82 -9.46
C ASN A 914 2.57 -41.08 -8.22
N LYS A 915 3.47 -40.10 -8.43
CA LYS A 915 3.79 -39.09 -7.42
C LYS A 915 2.91 -37.87 -7.70
N LYS A 916 2.34 -37.31 -6.64
CA LYS A 916 1.51 -36.11 -6.71
C LYS A 916 2.24 -34.94 -6.08
N SER A 917 2.68 -34.01 -6.92
CA SER A 917 3.39 -32.80 -6.50
C SER A 917 2.42 -31.65 -6.19
N TYR A 918 2.77 -30.84 -5.20
CA TYR A 918 2.04 -29.65 -4.78
C TYR A 918 3.02 -28.47 -4.61
N ASP A 919 2.67 -27.31 -5.17
CA ASP A 919 3.49 -26.10 -5.14
C ASP A 919 2.99 -25.14 -4.04
N LEU A 920 3.84 -24.83 -3.07
CA LEU A 920 3.57 -23.95 -1.91
C LEU A 920 4.12 -22.55 -2.19
N THR A 921 3.36 -21.76 -2.95
CA THR A 921 3.84 -20.48 -3.52
C THR A 921 3.60 -19.28 -2.60
N ALA A 922 4.24 -18.13 -2.90
CA ALA A 922 3.93 -16.85 -2.27
C ALA A 922 2.46 -16.39 -2.47
N SER A 923 1.77 -16.91 -3.48
CA SER A 923 0.34 -16.62 -3.70
C SER A 923 -0.61 -17.41 -2.79
N ASP A 924 -0.09 -18.44 -2.10
CA ASP A 924 -0.87 -19.29 -1.21
C ASP A 924 -1.10 -18.60 0.15
N LYS A 925 -2.31 -18.06 0.32
CA LYS A 925 -2.72 -17.33 1.52
C LYS A 925 -2.77 -18.20 2.77
N PHE A 926 -2.98 -19.51 2.64
CA PHE A 926 -2.98 -20.41 3.79
C PHE A 926 -1.53 -20.71 4.21
N TRP A 927 -0.67 -21.08 3.26
CA TRP A 927 0.75 -21.30 3.51
C TRP A 927 1.40 -20.06 4.13
N GLN A 928 1.26 -18.88 3.53
CA GLN A 928 1.93 -17.67 4.02
C GLN A 928 1.47 -17.25 5.43
N LYS A 929 0.21 -17.56 5.81
CA LYS A 929 -0.31 -17.33 7.16
C LYS A 929 0.20 -18.36 8.18
N HIS A 930 0.37 -19.63 7.78
CA HIS A 930 0.55 -20.76 8.71
C HIS A 930 1.88 -21.52 8.59
N LYS A 931 2.77 -21.19 7.66
CA LYS A 931 4.09 -21.84 7.48
C LYS A 931 4.91 -21.91 8.78
N GLY A 932 4.88 -20.83 9.56
CA GLY A 932 5.55 -20.74 10.87
C GLY A 932 4.70 -21.15 12.08
N SER A 933 3.40 -21.43 11.90
CA SER A 933 2.52 -21.81 13.02
C SER A 933 2.84 -23.22 13.54
N PRO A 934 2.58 -23.50 14.84
CA PRO A 934 2.65 -24.86 15.37
C PRO A 934 1.67 -25.79 14.66
N PHE A 935 2.08 -27.02 14.34
CA PHE A 935 1.28 -27.97 13.55
C PHE A 935 -0.17 -28.19 14.06
N PRO A 936 -0.47 -28.23 15.38
CA PRO A 936 -1.85 -28.32 15.87
C PRO A 936 -2.75 -27.15 15.45
N GLU A 937 -2.22 -25.91 15.45
CA GLU A 937 -2.95 -24.70 15.02
C GLU A 937 -3.27 -24.77 13.52
N VAL A 938 -2.34 -25.34 12.73
CA VAL A 938 -2.54 -25.55 11.29
C VAL A 938 -3.61 -26.60 11.03
N ALA A 939 -3.60 -27.71 11.76
CA ALA A 939 -4.63 -28.75 11.65
C ALA A 939 -6.04 -28.23 11.99
N GLU A 940 -6.18 -27.41 13.03
CA GLU A 940 -7.44 -26.73 13.34
C GLU A 940 -7.84 -25.72 12.26
N SER A 941 -6.87 -24.99 11.69
CA SER A 941 -7.13 -23.99 10.65
C SER A 941 -7.56 -24.60 9.32
N VAL A 942 -6.97 -25.73 8.89
CA VAL A 942 -7.44 -26.48 7.71
C VAL A 942 -8.88 -26.94 7.90
N GLN A 943 -9.22 -27.46 9.08
CA GLN A 943 -10.58 -27.91 9.39
C GLN A 943 -11.59 -26.75 9.35
N GLN A 944 -11.25 -25.58 9.90
CA GLN A 944 -12.09 -24.39 9.86
C GLN A 944 -12.31 -23.88 8.42
N GLU A 945 -11.29 -23.90 7.55
CA GLU A 945 -11.45 -23.50 6.15
C GLU A 945 -12.25 -24.52 5.33
N LEU A 946 -12.10 -25.83 5.63
CA LEU A 946 -12.91 -26.89 5.04
C LEU A 946 -14.40 -26.78 5.44
N GLU A 947 -14.70 -26.47 6.71
CA GLU A 947 -16.07 -26.21 7.17
C GLU A 947 -16.66 -24.93 6.56
N SER A 948 -15.87 -23.86 6.47
CA SER A 948 -16.22 -22.64 5.75
C SER A 948 -16.54 -22.91 4.27
N TYR A 949 -15.73 -23.73 3.60
CA TYR A 949 -15.96 -24.14 2.22
C TYR A 949 -17.22 -25.00 2.08
N ARG A 950 -17.45 -26.00 2.94
CA ARG A 950 -18.67 -26.83 2.92
C ARG A 950 -19.93 -26.00 3.08
N ALA A 951 -19.95 -25.03 4.00
CA ALA A 951 -21.09 -24.13 4.16
C ALA A 951 -21.37 -23.28 2.90
N GLN A 952 -20.33 -22.90 2.15
CA GLN A 952 -20.46 -22.22 0.85
C GLN A 952 -20.92 -23.17 -0.26
N GLU A 953 -20.39 -24.38 -0.31
CA GLU A 953 -20.78 -25.41 -1.27
C GLU A 953 -22.25 -25.86 -1.07
N ASP A 954 -22.69 -25.98 0.19
CA ASP A 954 -24.06 -26.39 0.53
C ASP A 954 -25.08 -25.26 0.34
N GLU A 955 -24.68 -23.98 0.39
CA GLU A 955 -25.50 -22.88 -0.16
C GLU A 955 -25.68 -23.05 -1.66
N VAL A 956 -24.60 -23.32 -2.42
CA VAL A 956 -24.67 -23.53 -3.88
C VAL A 956 -25.51 -24.78 -4.24
N LYS A 957 -25.36 -25.90 -3.53
CA LYS A 957 -26.20 -27.10 -3.71
C LYS A 957 -27.66 -26.83 -3.38
N ARG A 958 -27.94 -26.15 -2.26
CA ARG A 958 -29.31 -25.76 -1.89
C ARG A 958 -29.94 -24.81 -2.91
N LEU A 959 -29.17 -23.89 -3.49
CA LEU A 959 -29.64 -23.03 -4.58
C LEU A 959 -29.97 -23.83 -5.86
N LYS A 960 -29.20 -24.87 -6.20
CA LYS A 960 -29.53 -25.81 -7.29
C LYS A 960 -30.80 -26.63 -6.99
N SER A 961 -30.88 -27.21 -5.79
CA SER A 961 -31.99 -28.09 -5.36
C SER A 961 -33.32 -27.35 -5.24
N ILE A 962 -33.32 -26.10 -4.72
CA ILE A 962 -34.48 -25.19 -4.71
C ILE A 962 -35.03 -24.91 -6.12
N MET A 963 -34.22 -25.09 -7.16
CA MET A 963 -34.60 -24.88 -8.56
C MET A 963 -34.94 -26.17 -9.31
N GLY A 964 -35.03 -27.32 -8.63
CA GLY A 964 -35.48 -28.58 -9.21
C GLY A 964 -34.49 -29.26 -10.15
N ILE A 965 -33.22 -28.85 -10.14
CA ILE A 965 -32.17 -29.38 -11.03
C ILE A 965 -31.54 -30.65 -10.45
N GLU A 966 -32.38 -31.65 -10.18
CA GLU A 966 -32.00 -33.01 -9.79
C GLU A 966 -32.72 -34.02 -10.70
N GLY A 967 -32.19 -34.17 -11.92
CA GLY A 967 -32.71 -35.04 -12.99
C GLY A 967 -31.97 -34.75 -14.30
N GLU A 968 -31.82 -35.75 -15.16
CA GLU A 968 -30.98 -35.68 -16.38
C GLU A 968 -31.68 -35.05 -17.60
N ASP A 969 -32.82 -34.39 -17.42
CA ASP A 969 -33.62 -33.78 -18.50
C ASP A 969 -33.24 -32.31 -18.77
N GLU A 970 -32.56 -32.06 -19.90
CA GLU A 970 -32.10 -30.71 -20.32
C GLU A 970 -33.24 -29.72 -20.66
N GLY A 971 -34.51 -30.13 -20.63
CA GLY A 971 -35.65 -29.36 -21.13
C GLY A 971 -36.19 -28.22 -20.24
N ALA A 972 -35.82 -28.16 -18.96
CA ALA A 972 -36.58 -27.41 -17.95
C ALA A 972 -36.20 -25.91 -17.77
N ILE A 973 -35.27 -25.37 -18.55
CA ILE A 973 -34.64 -24.05 -18.28
C ILE A 973 -35.57 -22.83 -18.52
N SER A 974 -36.68 -22.98 -19.26
CA SER A 974 -37.39 -21.82 -19.86
C SER A 974 -38.44 -21.08 -18.99
N MET A 975 -38.74 -21.52 -17.75
CA MET A 975 -39.91 -21.01 -16.99
C MET A 975 -39.70 -20.69 -15.49
N LEU A 976 -38.56 -20.13 -15.08
CA LEU A 976 -38.39 -19.52 -13.73
C LEU A 976 -37.75 -18.12 -13.80
N SER A 977 -38.51 -17.08 -13.44
CA SER A 977 -38.17 -15.68 -13.73
C SER A 977 -37.57 -14.84 -12.60
N ASP A 978 -37.54 -15.32 -11.36
CA ASP A 978 -37.25 -14.49 -10.17
C ASP A 978 -36.00 -14.89 -9.36
N ASN A 979 -35.37 -16.03 -9.66
CA ASN A 979 -34.17 -16.52 -8.93
C ASN A 979 -32.83 -16.27 -9.66
N THR A 980 -32.85 -15.80 -10.91
CA THR A 980 -31.68 -15.78 -11.82
C THR A 980 -30.47 -15.05 -11.24
N ALA A 981 -30.67 -13.93 -10.52
CA ALA A 981 -29.57 -13.16 -9.94
C ALA A 981 -28.75 -13.96 -8.89
N LYS A 982 -29.37 -14.91 -8.18
CA LYS A 982 -28.63 -15.80 -7.26
C LYS A 982 -27.82 -16.85 -8.01
N LEU A 983 -28.34 -17.39 -9.11
CA LEU A 983 -27.57 -18.26 -9.99
C LEU A 983 -26.36 -17.55 -10.56
N THR A 984 -26.52 -16.35 -11.14
CA THR A 984 -25.39 -15.58 -11.69
C THR A 984 -24.31 -15.34 -10.64
N SER A 985 -24.68 -14.95 -9.42
CA SER A 985 -23.73 -14.74 -8.31
C SER A 985 -23.05 -16.02 -7.82
N ALA A 986 -23.73 -17.17 -7.90
CA ALA A 986 -23.18 -18.48 -7.52
C ALA A 986 -22.28 -19.09 -8.62
N VAL A 987 -22.51 -18.72 -9.89
CA VAL A 987 -21.68 -19.09 -11.03
C VAL A 987 -20.43 -18.19 -11.10
N SER A 988 -20.56 -16.87 -10.89
CA SER A 988 -19.43 -15.94 -10.95
C SER A 988 -18.40 -16.15 -9.83
N SER A 989 -18.83 -16.65 -8.67
CA SER A 989 -17.95 -17.02 -7.55
C SER A 989 -17.40 -18.45 -7.64
N LEU A 990 -17.84 -19.24 -8.62
CA LEU A 990 -17.43 -20.63 -8.77
C LEU A 990 -15.92 -20.80 -9.05
N PRO A 991 -15.23 -19.97 -9.86
CA PRO A 991 -13.78 -20.06 -10.04
C PRO A 991 -13.00 -19.82 -8.75
N GLU A 992 -13.44 -18.85 -7.93
CA GLU A 992 -12.83 -18.54 -6.64
C GLU A 992 -13.05 -19.67 -5.62
N LEU A 993 -14.25 -20.25 -5.60
CA LEU A 993 -14.57 -21.42 -4.77
C LEU A 993 -13.80 -22.67 -5.20
N LEU A 994 -13.55 -22.85 -6.51
CA LEU A 994 -12.72 -23.95 -7.03
C LEU A 994 -11.24 -23.78 -6.64
N GLU A 995 -10.68 -22.57 -6.72
CA GLU A 995 -9.30 -22.31 -6.30
C GLU A 995 -9.15 -22.39 -4.78
N LYS A 996 -10.10 -21.85 -4.00
CA LYS A 996 -10.18 -22.06 -2.54
C LYS A 996 -10.23 -23.56 -2.21
N LYS A 997 -11.04 -24.34 -2.93
CA LYS A 997 -11.06 -25.80 -2.76
C LYS A 997 -9.70 -26.41 -3.08
N ARG A 998 -9.04 -26.02 -4.18
CA ARG A 998 -7.72 -26.53 -4.56
C ARG A 998 -6.68 -26.33 -3.46
N LEU A 999 -6.68 -25.17 -2.80
CA LEU A 999 -5.80 -24.86 -1.67
C LEU A 999 -6.15 -25.67 -0.41
N ILE A 1000 -7.44 -25.80 -0.08
CA ILE A 1000 -7.89 -26.63 1.05
C ILE A 1000 -7.55 -28.11 0.82
N ASP A 1001 -7.81 -28.64 -0.38
CA ASP A 1001 -7.45 -30.01 -0.76
C ASP A 1001 -5.93 -30.20 -0.68
N LEU A 1002 -5.12 -29.26 -1.15
CA LEU A 1002 -3.65 -29.27 -1.04
C LEU A 1002 -3.21 -29.38 0.42
N HIS A 1003 -3.65 -28.46 1.28
CA HIS A 1003 -3.25 -28.44 2.68
C HIS A 1003 -3.80 -29.62 3.49
N THR A 1004 -5.01 -30.10 3.17
CA THR A 1004 -5.56 -31.32 3.76
C THR A 1004 -4.67 -32.53 3.44
N ASN A 1005 -4.23 -32.68 2.18
CA ASN A 1005 -3.36 -33.79 1.78
C ASN A 1005 -1.97 -33.70 2.46
N VAL A 1006 -1.33 -32.53 2.45
CA VAL A 1006 0.00 -32.35 3.07
C VAL A 1006 -0.07 -32.53 4.60
N ALA A 1007 -1.04 -31.93 5.28
CA ALA A 1007 -1.20 -32.09 6.73
C ALA A 1007 -1.57 -33.53 7.13
N THR A 1008 -2.32 -34.27 6.29
CA THR A 1008 -2.61 -35.69 6.52
C THR A 1008 -1.35 -36.54 6.44
N ALA A 1009 -0.50 -36.34 5.43
CA ALA A 1009 0.78 -37.06 5.28
C ALA A 1009 1.75 -36.76 6.44
N VAL A 1010 1.82 -35.50 6.89
CA VAL A 1010 2.58 -35.13 8.11
C VAL A 1010 2.02 -35.85 9.35
N LEU A 1011 0.69 -35.86 9.53
CA LEU A 1011 0.05 -36.52 10.67
C LEU A 1011 0.24 -38.04 10.67
N GLU A 1012 0.31 -38.68 9.49
CA GLU A 1012 0.65 -40.08 9.34
C GLU A 1012 2.08 -40.35 9.84
N HIS A 1013 3.06 -39.56 9.41
CA HIS A 1013 4.45 -39.69 9.89
C HIS A 1013 4.61 -39.42 11.39
N ILE A 1014 3.90 -38.44 11.97
CA ILE A 1014 3.90 -38.21 13.43
C ILE A 1014 3.43 -39.48 14.15
N LYS A 1015 2.27 -40.01 13.76
CA LYS A 1015 1.65 -41.18 14.41
C LYS A 1015 2.46 -42.45 14.23
N SER A 1016 2.99 -42.71 13.03
CA SER A 1016 3.71 -43.96 12.72
C SER A 1016 5.08 -44.04 13.38
N ARG A 1017 5.71 -42.88 13.70
CA ARG A 1017 7.04 -42.80 14.34
C ARG A 1017 6.98 -42.36 15.81
N LYS A 1018 5.81 -41.99 16.36
CA LYS A 1018 5.64 -41.36 17.70
C LYS A 1018 6.49 -40.08 17.85
N LEU A 1019 6.53 -39.22 16.83
CA LEU A 1019 7.42 -38.04 16.79
C LEU A 1019 7.13 -37.01 17.89
N ASP A 1020 5.90 -36.99 18.39
CA ASP A 1020 5.47 -36.22 19.55
C ASP A 1020 6.26 -36.59 20.82
N VAL A 1021 6.58 -37.87 21.00
CA VAL A 1021 7.40 -38.36 22.12
C VAL A 1021 8.88 -38.03 21.91
N TYR A 1022 9.41 -38.20 20.70
CA TYR A 1022 10.80 -37.82 20.37
C TYR A 1022 11.05 -36.33 20.63
N PHE A 1023 10.17 -35.48 20.12
CA PHE A 1023 10.22 -34.03 20.32
C PHE A 1023 10.19 -33.65 21.82
N GLU A 1024 9.34 -34.30 22.65
CA GLU A 1024 9.30 -34.02 24.09
C GLU A 1024 10.63 -34.36 24.81
N TYR A 1025 11.29 -35.47 24.42
CA TYR A 1025 12.58 -35.85 24.99
C TYR A 1025 13.69 -34.90 24.55
N GLU A 1026 13.72 -34.53 23.27
CA GLU A 1026 14.75 -33.64 22.72
C GLU A 1026 14.65 -32.22 23.30
N GLU A 1027 13.45 -31.65 23.43
CA GLU A 1027 13.21 -30.40 24.16
C GLU A 1027 13.67 -30.48 25.62
N LYS A 1028 13.40 -31.58 26.33
CA LYS A 1028 13.88 -31.79 27.72
C LYS A 1028 15.41 -31.84 27.76
N ILE A 1029 16.07 -32.54 26.84
CA ILE A 1029 17.52 -32.64 26.73
C ILE A 1029 18.16 -31.27 26.42
N MET A 1030 17.68 -30.57 25.40
CA MET A 1030 18.24 -29.29 24.95
C MET A 1030 18.02 -28.18 26.00
N SER A 1031 16.86 -28.18 26.67
CA SER A 1031 16.59 -27.29 27.81
C SER A 1031 17.29 -27.69 29.13
N LYS A 1032 17.99 -28.83 29.16
CA LYS A 1032 18.67 -29.41 30.34
C LYS A 1032 17.72 -29.71 31.51
N SER A 1033 16.47 -30.06 31.17
CA SER A 1033 15.47 -30.61 32.08
C SER A 1033 15.77 -32.07 32.40
N THR A 1034 15.22 -32.59 33.50
CA THR A 1034 15.26 -34.02 33.81
C THR A 1034 14.33 -34.81 32.88
N LEU A 1035 14.76 -36.02 32.48
CA LEU A 1035 13.90 -36.98 31.77
C LEU A 1035 13.13 -37.86 32.76
N ASP A 1036 11.88 -38.18 32.43
CA ASP A 1036 10.97 -38.94 33.31
C ASP A 1036 11.12 -40.48 33.16
N LYS A 1037 11.81 -40.94 32.10
CA LYS A 1037 12.23 -42.34 31.87
C LYS A 1037 13.66 -42.37 31.34
N SER A 1038 14.25 -43.56 31.20
CA SER A 1038 15.60 -43.66 30.65
C SER A 1038 15.60 -43.39 29.14
N LEU A 1039 16.65 -42.71 28.67
CA LEU A 1039 16.92 -42.56 27.24
C LEU A 1039 17.10 -43.92 26.54
N LEU A 1040 17.64 -44.90 27.28
CA LEU A 1040 17.85 -46.26 26.79
C LEU A 1040 16.53 -46.98 26.51
N ASP A 1041 15.47 -46.70 27.30
CA ASP A 1041 14.13 -47.28 27.11
C ASP A 1041 13.56 -46.82 25.76
N MET A 1042 13.68 -45.52 25.45
CA MET A 1042 13.18 -44.90 24.22
C MET A 1042 13.92 -45.41 22.97
N ILE A 1043 15.24 -45.59 23.06
CA ILE A 1043 16.05 -46.20 21.98
C ILE A 1043 15.66 -47.68 21.78
N SER A 1044 15.27 -48.38 22.85
CA SER A 1044 14.96 -49.82 22.81
C SER A 1044 13.51 -50.15 22.42
N ASP A 1045 12.56 -49.21 22.47
CA ASP A 1045 11.15 -49.41 22.06
C ASP A 1045 11.07 -49.76 20.55
N PRO A 1046 10.66 -50.98 20.15
CA PRO A 1046 10.58 -51.37 18.74
C PRO A 1046 9.44 -50.67 18.00
N ASP A 1047 8.43 -50.17 18.72
CA ASP A 1047 7.25 -49.51 18.17
C ASP A 1047 7.43 -47.97 18.13
N ALA A 1048 8.63 -47.43 18.36
CA ALA A 1048 8.90 -45.99 18.42
C ALA A 1048 10.06 -45.54 17.53
N GLY A 1049 9.76 -44.73 16.52
CA GLY A 1049 10.74 -44.08 15.65
C GLY A 1049 11.45 -45.02 14.69
N THR A 1050 12.08 -44.42 13.68
CA THR A 1050 13.02 -45.09 12.78
C THR A 1050 14.40 -45.25 13.46
N PRO A 1051 15.32 -46.06 12.91
CA PRO A 1051 16.72 -46.07 13.34
C PRO A 1051 17.40 -44.70 13.22
N GLU A 1052 16.91 -43.84 12.33
CA GLU A 1052 17.39 -42.46 12.22
C GLU A 1052 16.91 -41.60 13.40
N ASP A 1053 15.63 -41.69 13.78
CA ASP A 1053 15.05 -40.93 14.90
C ASP A 1053 15.76 -41.26 16.23
N LYS A 1054 16.09 -42.54 16.43
CA LYS A 1054 16.89 -43.04 17.56
C LYS A 1054 18.32 -42.48 17.55
N MET A 1055 18.92 -42.35 16.36
CA MET A 1055 20.23 -41.72 16.20
C MET A 1055 20.16 -40.19 16.44
N ARG A 1056 19.16 -39.49 15.91
CA ARG A 1056 18.91 -38.05 16.16
C ARG A 1056 18.86 -37.76 17.66
N LEU A 1057 17.96 -38.43 18.36
CA LEU A 1057 17.78 -38.34 19.81
C LEU A 1057 19.08 -38.58 20.59
N PHE A 1058 19.83 -39.64 20.25
CA PHE A 1058 21.09 -39.94 20.93
C PHE A 1058 22.21 -38.94 20.61
N LEU A 1059 22.30 -38.44 19.37
CA LEU A 1059 23.28 -37.41 19.00
C LEU A 1059 22.96 -36.07 19.70
N ILE A 1060 21.69 -35.66 19.79
CA ILE A 1060 21.27 -34.48 20.54
C ILE A 1060 21.66 -34.62 22.02
N TYR A 1061 21.35 -35.76 22.65
CA TYR A 1061 21.80 -36.08 24.01
C TYR A 1061 23.32 -36.00 24.15
N TYR A 1062 24.06 -36.63 23.23
CA TYR A 1062 25.52 -36.65 23.28
C TYR A 1062 26.13 -35.26 23.06
N ILE A 1063 25.54 -34.40 22.23
CA ILE A 1063 25.99 -33.02 22.01
C ILE A 1063 25.69 -32.16 23.24
N SER A 1064 24.43 -32.12 23.69
CA SER A 1064 23.96 -31.23 24.78
C SER A 1064 24.51 -31.55 26.18
N SER A 1065 24.91 -32.81 26.43
CA SER A 1065 25.46 -33.23 27.74
C SER A 1065 26.82 -32.59 28.05
N ALA A 1066 27.00 -31.95 29.21
CA ALA A 1066 28.25 -31.25 29.53
C ALA A 1066 29.46 -32.20 29.65
N GLN A 1067 29.26 -33.34 30.31
CA GLN A 1067 30.20 -34.46 30.33
C GLN A 1067 29.77 -35.51 29.29
N ALA A 1068 30.69 -36.36 28.85
CA ALA A 1068 30.31 -37.53 28.07
C ALA A 1068 29.74 -38.61 29.02
N PRO A 1069 28.87 -39.52 28.55
CA PRO A 1069 28.51 -40.73 29.30
C PRO A 1069 29.78 -41.51 29.69
N SER A 1070 29.71 -42.35 30.73
CA SER A 1070 30.84 -43.24 31.03
C SER A 1070 31.06 -44.20 29.87
N GLU A 1071 32.26 -44.78 29.75
CA GLU A 1071 32.55 -45.72 28.66
C GLU A 1071 31.65 -46.96 28.71
N ILE A 1072 31.23 -47.38 29.91
CA ILE A 1072 30.27 -48.46 30.14
C ILE A 1072 28.88 -48.07 29.60
N ASP A 1073 28.37 -46.88 29.96
CA ASP A 1073 27.07 -46.40 29.48
C ASP A 1073 27.08 -46.22 27.96
N LEU A 1074 28.19 -45.69 27.41
CA LEU A 1074 28.35 -45.42 25.99
C LEU A 1074 28.31 -46.71 25.16
N GLU A 1075 28.92 -47.81 25.61
CA GLU A 1075 28.78 -49.10 24.93
C GLU A 1075 27.37 -49.71 25.09
N GLN A 1076 26.65 -49.47 26.20
CA GLN A 1076 25.24 -49.86 26.31
C GLN A 1076 24.36 -49.12 25.29
N TYR A 1077 24.53 -47.80 25.15
CA TYR A 1077 23.81 -47.01 24.15
C TYR A 1077 24.17 -47.43 22.72
N LYS A 1078 25.46 -47.60 22.40
CA LYS A 1078 25.89 -48.12 21.09
C LYS A 1078 25.29 -49.48 20.78
N LYS A 1079 25.22 -50.39 21.75
CA LYS A 1079 24.60 -51.71 21.57
C LYS A 1079 23.11 -51.54 21.25
N ALA A 1080 22.35 -50.81 22.07
CA ALA A 1080 20.92 -50.59 21.82
C ALA A 1080 20.65 -49.91 20.46
N LEU A 1081 21.50 -48.97 20.04
CA LEU A 1081 21.45 -48.36 18.71
C LEU A 1081 21.75 -49.38 17.60
N THR A 1082 22.74 -50.26 17.77
CA THR A 1082 23.09 -51.30 16.79
C THR A 1082 21.99 -52.36 16.68
N ASP A 1083 21.46 -52.81 17.83
CA ASP A 1083 20.34 -53.75 17.92
C ASP A 1083 19.06 -53.15 17.29
N ALA A 1084 18.89 -51.82 17.35
CA ALA A 1084 17.85 -51.06 16.65
C ALA A 1084 18.18 -50.72 15.17
N GLY A 1085 19.27 -51.24 14.59
CA GLY A 1085 19.64 -51.06 13.19
C GLY A 1085 20.28 -49.71 12.83
N CYS A 1086 20.74 -48.93 13.82
CA CYS A 1086 21.33 -47.61 13.59
C CYS A 1086 22.80 -47.70 13.14
N ASN A 1087 23.17 -46.92 12.13
CA ASN A 1087 24.56 -46.74 11.71
C ASN A 1087 25.34 -45.87 12.72
N LEU A 1088 26.43 -46.37 13.28
CA LEU A 1088 27.24 -45.66 14.30
C LEU A 1088 28.29 -44.68 13.74
N ALA A 1089 28.40 -44.50 12.42
CA ALA A 1089 29.35 -43.56 11.83
C ALA A 1089 29.11 -42.09 12.25
N PRO A 1090 27.88 -41.53 12.25
CA PRO A 1090 27.63 -40.17 12.75
C PRO A 1090 28.13 -39.94 14.19
N LEU A 1091 27.90 -40.90 15.09
CA LEU A 1091 28.40 -40.86 16.46
C LEU A 1091 29.94 -40.90 16.52
N SER A 1092 30.57 -41.62 15.60
CA SER A 1092 32.02 -41.73 15.51
C SER A 1092 32.66 -40.40 15.07
N TYR A 1093 32.01 -39.61 14.21
CA TYR A 1093 32.41 -38.24 13.92
C TYR A 1093 32.12 -37.28 15.08
N ILE A 1094 30.90 -37.29 15.63
CA ILE A 1094 30.49 -36.38 16.71
C ILE A 1094 31.33 -36.59 18.00
N LYS A 1095 31.80 -37.81 18.29
CA LYS A 1095 32.79 -38.09 19.36
C LYS A 1095 34.14 -37.37 19.10
N GLN A 1096 34.60 -37.32 17.85
CA GLN A 1096 35.84 -36.62 17.48
C GLN A 1096 35.65 -35.10 17.55
N TRP A 1097 34.61 -34.57 16.90
CA TRP A 1097 34.24 -33.14 16.95
C TRP A 1097 34.19 -32.63 18.39
N LYS A 1098 33.46 -33.32 19.28
CA LYS A 1098 33.31 -32.91 20.68
C LYS A 1098 34.62 -32.97 21.48
N ALA A 1099 35.58 -33.80 21.09
CA ALA A 1099 36.92 -33.80 21.66
C ALA A 1099 37.70 -32.55 21.20
N PHE A 1100 37.66 -32.20 19.91
CA PHE A 1100 38.27 -30.98 19.38
C PHE A 1100 37.68 -29.71 20.02
N THR A 1101 36.35 -29.60 20.14
CA THR A 1101 35.70 -28.45 20.81
C THR A 1101 36.19 -28.29 22.24
N LYS A 1102 36.33 -29.41 22.99
CA LYS A 1102 36.84 -29.38 24.37
C LYS A 1102 38.31 -28.92 24.45
N MET A 1103 39.16 -29.36 23.52
CA MET A 1103 40.56 -28.91 23.45
C MET A 1103 40.66 -27.42 23.08
N ALA A 1104 39.85 -26.93 22.14
CA ALA A 1104 39.80 -25.52 21.76
C ALA A 1104 39.26 -24.61 22.89
N SER A 1105 38.43 -25.13 23.79
CA SER A 1105 37.85 -24.39 24.92
C SER A 1105 38.71 -24.39 26.21
N ALA A 1106 39.91 -24.95 26.19
CA ALA A 1106 40.80 -25.00 27.35
C ALA A 1106 41.52 -23.65 27.56
N PRO A 1107 41.31 -22.95 28.69
CA PRO A 1107 41.88 -21.61 28.89
C PRO A 1107 43.37 -21.67 29.25
N THR A 1108 44.19 -20.87 28.56
CA THR A 1108 45.51 -20.49 29.07
C THR A 1108 45.34 -19.71 30.39
N SER A 1109 45.98 -20.18 31.45
CA SER A 1109 45.77 -19.76 32.85
C SER A 1109 45.84 -18.25 33.09
N TYR A 1110 44.87 -17.70 33.83
CA TYR A 1110 45.04 -17.28 35.23
C TYR A 1110 43.75 -16.62 35.79
N GLY A 1111 43.26 -17.09 36.95
CA GLY A 1111 42.23 -16.40 37.74
C GLY A 1111 41.02 -17.25 38.13
N ASN A 1112 40.80 -17.42 39.45
CA ASN A 1112 39.63 -18.11 40.00
C ASN A 1112 38.41 -17.18 40.10
N THR A 1113 37.40 -17.35 39.25
CA THR A 1113 35.99 -17.06 39.60
C THR A 1113 35.08 -18.11 38.97
N THR A 1114 34.13 -18.65 39.75
CA THR A 1114 33.15 -19.64 39.29
C THR A 1114 31.86 -18.97 38.81
N PRO A 1115 31.46 -19.13 37.53
CA PRO A 1115 30.14 -18.67 37.07
C PRO A 1115 29.05 -19.61 37.61
N LYS A 1116 28.10 -19.07 38.39
CA LYS A 1116 26.90 -19.83 38.80
C LYS A 1116 25.85 -19.80 37.70
N PRO A 1117 25.23 -20.94 37.32
CA PRO A 1117 24.03 -20.92 36.50
C PRO A 1117 22.85 -20.35 37.30
N LEU A 1118 22.14 -19.37 36.73
CA LEU A 1118 20.93 -18.80 37.31
C LEU A 1118 19.70 -19.55 36.79
N GLY A 1119 18.97 -20.22 37.68
CA GLY A 1119 17.68 -20.86 37.38
C GLY A 1119 16.51 -19.90 37.64
N LEU A 1120 15.53 -19.85 36.73
CA LEU A 1120 14.40 -18.90 36.83
C LEU A 1120 13.13 -19.36 36.08
N PHE A 1121 12.58 -20.54 36.39
CA PHE A 1121 11.26 -20.97 35.87
C PHE A 1121 10.42 -21.73 36.91
N SER A 1122 9.24 -21.19 37.24
CA SER A 1122 8.12 -21.94 37.84
C SER A 1122 6.80 -21.16 37.71
N ARG A 1123 5.68 -21.87 37.50
CA ARG A 1123 4.29 -21.35 37.31
C ARG A 1123 4.08 -20.63 35.94
N VAL A 1124 2.91 -20.63 35.30
CA VAL A 1124 1.52 -21.07 35.65
C VAL A 1124 0.96 -21.95 34.50
N MET A 1125 -0.12 -22.72 34.74
CA MET A 1125 -0.87 -23.51 33.74
C MET A 1125 -2.40 -23.31 33.91
N ASN A 1126 -3.21 -23.89 33.00
CA ASN A 1126 -4.69 -23.84 32.87
C ASN A 1126 -5.23 -22.60 32.10
N THR A 1127 -6.33 -22.65 31.33
CA THR A 1127 -7.46 -23.62 31.28
C THR A 1127 -8.09 -23.66 29.86
N GLY A 1128 -8.69 -24.77 29.39
CA GLY A 1128 -9.68 -24.69 28.29
C GLY A 1128 -10.00 -25.92 27.40
N SER A 1129 -10.85 -26.85 27.88
CA SER A 1129 -11.72 -27.77 27.10
C SER A 1129 -11.15 -28.79 26.09
N GLN A 1130 -11.83 -29.95 26.01
CA GLN A 1130 -11.45 -31.13 25.20
C GLN A 1130 -12.31 -31.28 23.93
N PHE A 1131 -11.75 -31.87 22.87
CA PHE A 1131 -12.23 -33.09 22.19
C PHE A 1131 -11.21 -33.51 21.11
N VAL A 1132 -10.85 -34.81 21.05
CA VAL A 1132 -10.07 -35.50 19.98
C VAL A 1132 -8.75 -34.83 19.50
N MET A 1133 -7.95 -34.20 20.37
CA MET A 1133 -6.56 -33.76 20.06
C MET A 1133 -5.57 -33.94 21.23
N GLU A 1134 -5.84 -34.90 22.12
CA GLU A 1134 -5.32 -34.90 23.50
C GLU A 1134 -3.83 -35.24 23.64
N GLY A 1135 -3.20 -35.85 22.62
CA GLY A 1135 -1.75 -36.13 22.61
C GLY A 1135 -0.86 -34.94 22.25
N VAL A 1136 -1.34 -33.98 21.45
CA VAL A 1136 -0.45 -32.99 20.79
C VAL A 1136 -0.57 -31.57 21.35
N LYS A 1137 -1.71 -31.22 21.96
CA LYS A 1137 -1.99 -29.83 22.40
C LYS A 1137 -1.13 -29.31 23.56
N ASN A 1138 -0.43 -30.18 24.28
CA ASN A 1138 0.44 -29.78 25.40
C ASN A 1138 1.88 -29.40 24.98
N LEU A 1139 2.25 -29.61 23.72
CA LEU A 1139 3.59 -29.29 23.17
C LEU A 1139 3.71 -27.79 22.83
N VAL A 1140 3.60 -26.94 23.86
CA VAL A 1140 3.80 -25.49 23.72
C VAL A 1140 5.30 -25.21 23.54
N LEU A 1141 5.69 -24.86 22.31
CA LEU A 1141 7.05 -24.42 21.96
C LEU A 1141 7.49 -23.28 22.90
N LYS A 1142 8.53 -23.53 23.71
CA LYS A 1142 9.15 -22.51 24.55
C LYS A 1142 9.98 -21.60 23.66
N GLN A 1143 9.60 -20.33 23.54
CA GLN A 1143 10.37 -19.31 22.82
C GLN A 1143 11.73 -19.08 23.51
N GLN A 1144 12.76 -19.81 23.04
CA GLN A 1144 14.16 -19.63 23.41
C GLN A 1144 14.96 -19.25 22.16
N ASN A 1145 15.90 -18.31 22.32
CA ASN A 1145 16.79 -17.92 21.24
C ASN A 1145 17.86 -19.00 21.05
N LEU A 1146 17.90 -19.62 19.86
CA LEU A 1146 18.93 -20.57 19.45
C LEU A 1146 20.32 -19.89 19.38
N PRO A 1147 21.44 -20.65 19.32
CA PRO A 1147 22.79 -20.09 19.32
C PRO A 1147 23.00 -19.01 18.25
N VAL A 1148 22.55 -19.26 17.01
CA VAL A 1148 22.60 -18.30 15.90
C VAL A 1148 21.84 -17.00 16.23
N THR A 1149 20.61 -17.12 16.74
CA THR A 1149 19.76 -15.99 17.17
C THR A 1149 20.38 -15.20 18.33
N ARG A 1150 21.08 -15.86 19.26
CA ARG A 1150 21.82 -15.21 20.34
C ARG A 1150 23.03 -14.43 19.84
N ILE A 1151 23.83 -15.02 18.95
CA ILE A 1151 24.98 -14.37 18.33
C ILE A 1151 24.53 -13.10 17.59
N LEU A 1152 23.42 -13.20 16.85
CA LEU A 1152 22.78 -12.05 16.22
C LEU A 1152 22.34 -11.00 17.26
N ASP A 1153 21.57 -11.36 18.29
CA ASP A 1153 21.11 -10.40 19.31
C ASP A 1153 22.28 -9.73 20.07
N ASN A 1154 23.39 -10.43 20.28
CA ASN A 1154 24.61 -9.83 20.82
C ASN A 1154 25.20 -8.77 19.88
N LEU A 1155 25.47 -9.15 18.63
CA LEU A 1155 26.15 -8.32 17.63
C LEU A 1155 25.29 -7.15 17.14
N MET A 1156 23.99 -7.39 16.93
CA MET A 1156 23.02 -6.40 16.44
C MET A 1156 22.68 -5.35 17.51
N GLU A 1157 22.74 -5.70 18.80
CA GLU A 1157 22.57 -4.76 19.93
C GLU A 1157 23.90 -4.19 20.46
N MET A 1158 25.05 -4.57 19.90
CA MET A 1158 26.40 -4.22 20.39
C MET A 1158 26.63 -4.56 21.88
N LYS A 1159 26.07 -5.69 22.33
CA LYS A 1159 26.29 -6.24 23.68
C LYS A 1159 27.68 -6.87 23.76
N SER A 1160 28.37 -6.66 24.88
CA SER A 1160 29.58 -7.43 25.19
C SER A 1160 29.17 -8.81 25.69
N ASN A 1161 29.74 -9.85 25.10
CA ASN A 1161 29.52 -11.25 25.44
C ASN A 1161 30.78 -12.05 25.04
N PRO A 1162 31.36 -12.89 25.93
CA PRO A 1162 32.51 -13.74 25.60
C PRO A 1162 32.33 -14.62 24.35
N GLU A 1163 31.09 -14.90 23.94
CA GLU A 1163 30.73 -15.65 22.73
C GLU A 1163 30.86 -14.84 21.42
N THR A 1164 30.99 -13.51 21.49
CA THR A 1164 31.00 -12.61 20.31
C THR A 1164 32.01 -11.45 20.36
N ASP A 1165 32.71 -11.26 21.48
CA ASP A 1165 33.65 -10.14 21.67
C ASP A 1165 34.96 -10.30 20.88
N ASP A 1166 35.33 -11.53 20.50
CA ASP A 1166 36.53 -11.83 19.71
C ASP A 1166 36.33 -11.69 18.19
N TYR A 1167 35.07 -11.74 17.72
CA TYR A 1167 34.68 -11.75 16.30
C TYR A 1167 35.41 -10.64 15.52
N ARG A 1168 35.84 -10.92 14.29
CA ARG A 1168 36.50 -9.93 13.42
C ARG A 1168 35.51 -8.88 12.92
N TYR A 1169 36.04 -7.73 12.50
CA TYR A 1169 35.28 -6.61 11.96
C TYR A 1169 35.89 -6.22 10.61
N PHE A 1170 35.11 -6.25 9.54
CA PHE A 1170 35.51 -5.78 8.23
C PHE A 1170 34.55 -4.70 7.73
N ASP A 1171 35.10 -3.60 7.24
CA ASP A 1171 34.36 -2.56 6.53
C ASP A 1171 34.92 -2.37 5.11
N PRO A 1172 34.25 -2.91 4.08
CA PRO A 1172 34.66 -2.76 2.68
C PRO A 1172 34.78 -1.31 2.19
N LYS A 1173 34.03 -0.36 2.76
CA LYS A 1173 34.07 1.06 2.37
C LYS A 1173 35.28 1.81 2.94
N MET A 1174 35.96 1.29 3.96
CA MET A 1174 37.16 1.91 4.54
C MET A 1174 38.40 1.64 3.67
N LEU A 1175 38.79 2.60 2.82
CA LEU A 1175 39.93 2.47 1.89
C LEU A 1175 41.31 2.22 2.54
N ARG A 1176 41.46 2.47 3.84
CA ARG A 1176 42.62 2.09 4.66
C ARG A 1176 42.14 1.28 5.85
N GLY A 1177 42.38 -0.03 5.83
CA GLY A 1177 42.12 -0.90 6.97
C GLY A 1177 43.16 -0.69 8.07
N SER A 1178 42.71 -0.35 9.27
CA SER A 1178 43.42 -0.70 10.49
C SER A 1178 42.74 -1.95 11.06
N ASP A 1179 43.46 -3.07 11.10
CA ASP A 1179 42.90 -4.33 11.60
C ASP A 1179 42.33 -4.19 13.02
N SER A 1180 41.27 -4.96 13.28
CA SER A 1180 40.71 -5.24 14.62
C SER A 1180 40.00 -4.11 15.39
N SER A 1181 40.10 -2.83 15.03
CA SER A 1181 39.43 -1.77 15.80
C SER A 1181 37.97 -1.53 15.40
N VAL A 1182 37.03 -2.18 16.08
CA VAL A 1182 35.60 -1.82 16.03
C VAL A 1182 35.42 -0.34 16.38
N PRO A 1183 34.68 0.47 15.59
CA PRO A 1183 34.47 1.88 15.91
C PRO A 1183 33.86 2.07 17.31
N ARG A 1184 34.43 2.98 18.12
CA ARG A 1184 34.00 3.23 19.51
C ARG A 1184 32.55 3.75 19.65
N ASN A 1185 31.87 4.04 18.55
CA ASN A 1185 30.54 4.64 18.54
C ASN A 1185 29.45 3.55 18.52
N LYS A 1186 28.91 3.23 19.70
CA LYS A 1186 28.02 2.07 19.94
C LYS A 1186 26.57 2.29 19.49
N ASN A 1187 26.35 2.40 18.18
CA ASN A 1187 25.00 2.35 17.62
C ASN A 1187 24.61 0.89 17.31
N PRO A 1188 23.46 0.39 17.80
CA PRO A 1188 22.88 -0.88 17.36
C PRO A 1188 22.54 -0.86 15.87
N PHE A 1189 22.57 -2.02 15.23
CA PHE A 1189 22.14 -2.19 13.84
C PHE A 1189 20.61 -2.35 13.76
N GLN A 1190 20.01 -1.76 12.71
CA GLN A 1190 18.60 -1.94 12.35
C GLN A 1190 18.39 -3.10 11.37
N GLU A 1191 19.33 -3.31 10.46
CA GLU A 1191 19.31 -4.36 9.44
C GLU A 1191 20.43 -5.38 9.71
N ALA A 1192 20.14 -6.66 9.59
CA ALA A 1192 21.14 -7.72 9.64
C ALA A 1192 20.86 -8.85 8.64
N ILE A 1193 21.93 -9.51 8.20
CA ILE A 1193 21.94 -10.68 7.36
C ILE A 1193 22.75 -11.74 8.10
N VAL A 1194 22.14 -12.89 8.38
CA VAL A 1194 22.82 -14.01 9.02
C VAL A 1194 23.08 -15.07 7.95
N PHE A 1195 24.35 -15.38 7.68
CA PHE A 1195 24.71 -16.41 6.70
C PHE A 1195 25.48 -17.56 7.34
N VAL A 1196 25.01 -18.79 7.13
CA VAL A 1196 25.67 -20.00 7.66
C VAL A 1196 26.52 -20.71 6.59
N VAL A 1197 27.80 -20.85 6.89
CA VAL A 1197 28.78 -21.68 6.17
C VAL A 1197 28.70 -23.12 6.71
N GLY A 1198 28.58 -24.12 5.82
CA GLY A 1198 28.28 -25.49 6.20
C GLY A 1198 26.78 -25.77 6.40
N GLY A 1199 25.91 -24.96 5.80
CA GLY A 1199 24.47 -25.21 5.66
C GLY A 1199 23.56 -24.83 6.83
N GLY A 1200 22.27 -24.74 6.52
CA GLY A 1200 21.19 -24.20 7.36
C GLY A 1200 19.91 -25.02 7.31
N ASN A 1201 18.90 -24.60 8.09
CA ASN A 1201 17.62 -25.29 8.26
C ASN A 1201 16.47 -24.33 8.61
N TYR A 1202 15.23 -24.76 8.42
CA TYR A 1202 14.04 -23.93 8.69
C TYR A 1202 13.78 -23.64 10.19
N ILE A 1203 14.40 -24.37 11.12
CA ILE A 1203 14.24 -24.15 12.57
C ILE A 1203 14.96 -22.86 12.97
N GLU A 1204 16.18 -22.67 12.47
CA GLU A 1204 16.96 -21.44 12.66
C GLU A 1204 16.28 -20.24 12.02
N TYR A 1205 15.83 -20.39 10.76
CA TYR A 1205 15.03 -19.38 10.06
C TYR A 1205 13.83 -18.96 10.91
N GLN A 1206 12.96 -19.90 11.29
CA GLN A 1206 11.76 -19.62 12.08
C GLN A 1206 12.09 -18.97 13.43
N ASN A 1207 13.17 -19.38 14.10
CA ASN A 1207 13.60 -18.78 15.36
C ASN A 1207 14.09 -17.33 15.20
N LEU A 1208 14.75 -17.00 14.08
CA LEU A 1208 15.11 -15.63 13.72
C LEU A 1208 13.87 -14.78 13.40
N ILE A 1209 12.88 -15.36 12.71
CA ILE A 1209 11.61 -14.70 12.39
C ILE A 1209 10.80 -14.41 13.67
N ASP A 1210 10.70 -15.35 14.60
CA ASP A 1210 9.99 -15.11 15.86
C ASP A 1210 10.74 -14.17 16.81
N TYR A 1211 12.08 -14.17 16.77
CA TYR A 1211 12.90 -13.16 17.41
C TYR A 1211 12.63 -11.74 16.84
N ILE A 1212 12.55 -11.58 15.52
CA ILE A 1212 12.39 -10.26 14.89
C ILE A 1212 10.96 -9.70 15.02
N LYS A 1213 9.93 -10.56 15.05
CA LYS A 1213 8.55 -10.17 15.42
C LYS A 1213 8.49 -9.46 16.78
N GLY A 1214 9.39 -9.79 17.72
CA GLY A 1214 9.50 -9.15 19.03
C GLY A 1214 10.25 -7.81 19.05
N LYS A 1215 10.80 -7.33 17.92
CA LYS A 1215 11.77 -6.22 17.86
C LYS A 1215 11.31 -5.12 16.89
N GLN A 1216 10.64 -4.09 17.40
CA GLN A 1216 10.17 -2.97 16.58
C GLN A 1216 11.31 -2.22 15.87
N GLY A 1217 11.17 -2.02 14.55
CA GLY A 1217 12.12 -1.24 13.74
C GLY A 1217 13.46 -1.95 13.50
N LYS A 1218 13.45 -3.28 13.48
CA LYS A 1218 14.60 -4.12 13.12
C LYS A 1218 14.19 -5.19 12.12
N HIS A 1219 15.12 -5.57 11.24
CA HIS A 1219 14.90 -6.54 10.17
C HIS A 1219 16.10 -7.48 10.05
N VAL A 1220 15.82 -8.74 9.73
CA VAL A 1220 16.79 -9.84 9.65
C VAL A 1220 16.47 -10.68 8.43
N LEU A 1221 17.48 -11.00 7.63
CA LEU A 1221 17.39 -11.94 6.51
C LEU A 1221 18.35 -13.11 6.75
N TYR A 1222 17.88 -14.34 6.51
CA TYR A 1222 18.63 -15.57 6.74
C TYR A 1222 19.21 -16.12 5.42
N GLY A 1223 20.42 -16.65 5.49
CA GLY A 1223 21.14 -17.22 4.36
C GLY A 1223 21.89 -18.49 4.73
N CYS A 1224 22.01 -19.42 3.79
CA CYS A 1224 22.84 -20.60 3.98
C CYS A 1224 23.49 -21.09 2.68
N SER A 1225 24.59 -21.82 2.84
CA SER A 1225 25.36 -22.43 1.74
C SER A 1225 24.57 -23.57 1.07
N GLU A 1226 24.00 -24.44 1.90
CA GLU A 1226 23.05 -25.50 1.55
C GLU A 1226 21.88 -25.44 2.53
N LEU A 1227 20.66 -25.69 2.06
CA LEU A 1227 19.51 -25.99 2.92
C LEU A 1227 19.36 -27.53 3.02
N PHE A 1228 19.29 -28.05 4.25
CA PHE A 1228 19.15 -29.48 4.52
C PHE A 1228 18.11 -29.77 5.61
N ASN A 1229 17.64 -31.02 5.64
CA ASN A 1229 16.87 -31.59 6.76
C ASN A 1229 17.76 -32.56 7.58
N ALA A 1230 17.23 -33.10 8.68
CA ALA A 1230 18.00 -33.94 9.60
C ALA A 1230 18.55 -35.21 8.92
N THR A 1231 17.78 -35.84 8.04
CA THR A 1231 18.21 -36.99 7.22
C THR A 1231 19.43 -36.67 6.35
N GLN A 1232 19.38 -35.55 5.62
CA GLN A 1232 20.49 -35.11 4.79
C GLN A 1232 21.73 -34.76 5.65
N PHE A 1233 21.54 -34.17 6.83
CA PHE A 1233 22.63 -33.84 7.74
C PHE A 1233 23.25 -35.10 8.39
N ILE A 1234 22.45 -36.07 8.84
CA ILE A 1234 22.94 -37.37 9.34
C ILE A 1234 23.71 -38.14 8.26
N LYS A 1235 23.27 -38.09 7.00
CA LYS A 1235 24.03 -38.65 5.87
C LYS A 1235 25.42 -38.01 5.74
N GLN A 1236 25.53 -36.69 5.85
CA GLN A 1236 26.82 -35.98 5.84
C GLN A 1236 27.70 -36.37 7.05
N LEU A 1237 27.15 -36.40 8.26
CA LEU A 1237 27.85 -36.84 9.47
C LEU A 1237 28.30 -38.31 9.39
N SER A 1238 27.50 -39.19 8.77
CA SER A 1238 27.87 -40.58 8.52
C SER A 1238 29.07 -40.68 7.58
N GLN A 1239 29.09 -39.89 6.51
CA GLN A 1239 30.18 -39.91 5.53
C GLN A 1239 31.48 -39.32 6.11
N LEU A 1240 31.39 -38.36 7.04
CA LEU A 1240 32.54 -37.86 7.81
C LEU A 1240 33.00 -38.84 8.93
N GLY A 1241 32.13 -39.74 9.35
CA GLY A 1241 32.41 -40.76 10.37
C GLY A 1241 32.91 -42.10 9.82
N GLN A 1242 32.86 -42.28 8.50
CA GLN A 1242 33.46 -43.41 7.80
C GLN A 1242 34.98 -43.21 7.69
N LYS A 1243 35.73 -44.31 7.76
CA LYS A 1243 37.19 -44.38 7.66
C LYS A 1243 37.58 -45.30 6.50
#